data_AF-A0A5J5CEK7-F1
#
_entry.id   AF-A0A5J5CEK7-F1
#
_cell.length_a   1.000
_cell.length_b   1.000
_cell.length_c   1.000
_cell.angle_alpha   90.00
_cell.angle_beta   90.00
_cell.angle_gamma   90.00
#
_symmetry.space_group_name_H-M   'P 1'
#
loop_
_entity.id
_entity.type
_entity.pdbx_description
1 polymer ?
#
loop_
_entity_poly.entity_id
_entity_poly.type
_entity_poly.pdbx_seq_one_letter_code
_entity_poly.pdbx_strand_id
1 'polypeptide(L)'
;MTYYPEPEFTSFTSTRTGDDVRITIQKTADKLDMTIAELEVWGVEEEKQHPCIMEAKETSNETDFFICEIQRTPNAIFQQLMIKYGDKTLTLKIRSSLNLYLMLLVLLLIPCIIVAVVIISRSQQNKLTVKMNKRMEDLELDIRNDIRQGFVDLQTENADLMENVGAIPFLDYKHFASRIFFPESESLMTSFIKDIGQDVVKVQLDEGCQSLSRLIQDQLFLTSMVHALEEQKTFTIKDKCALASLLTVALHNNLAYLTEVMEALLKALMQQSSNAQPKLLLRRTESTVEKMLTNWMSVCLYGFLRESVGQHLFLMVSALTQQTAKGPVDCVTEKALYTLSEDWLLWQAQDFSSLKLKVLFAVGSEGEVSEPLEVSALSCDSVEQVKEKILSTFKAKFGFPYNKYENKGSFVTLEEVDASSEVIGEVTMLNTLKHYKVPDGATIKVLSKKTHPPVSPQGSLKDDENFSGKYFHLIDPDVDEDQRKNPERKKLKLKEVHLTKLLSTKARGTKTAENDNTLFSDSKVAVHSFVENLFRSIWGTPHSRAPHAVKYFFDFLDTQADNMKITDPDVLHIWKTNSLPLRFWVNIMKNPQFVFDMAKTPQLDSCLSVIAQAFMDSFSLSEIQLGKNAPTNKLLYAKDIPKFKQEVKAYYKQIRDQLPITDSEFKEFLQEESKKHENEFNEAAALRELYKFIQRYFTEIKDKLDQNGAPTELTEQLHHVKKSFDGLKSCSWN
;
A
#
# COMPACT_ATOMS: atom_id res chain seq x y z
N MET A 1 103.68 36.80 9.09
CA MET A 1 103.19 36.71 10.48
C MET A 1 102.30 35.49 10.57
N THR A 2 102.58 34.58 11.48
CA THR A 2 101.78 33.36 11.67
C THR A 2 100.61 33.72 12.59
N TYR A 3 99.39 33.72 12.06
CA TYR A 3 98.19 34.01 12.85
C TYR A 3 97.72 32.73 13.55
N TYR A 4 97.62 32.76 14.87
CA TYR A 4 97.04 31.66 15.65
C TYR A 4 95.55 31.94 15.91
N PRO A 5 94.69 30.90 15.90
CA PRO A 5 93.29 31.06 16.26
C PRO A 5 93.15 31.56 17.70
N GLU A 6 92.08 32.30 17.95
CA GLU A 6 91.78 32.89 19.26
C GLU A 6 91.55 31.82 20.34
N PRO A 7 91.89 32.11 21.60
CA PRO A 7 91.77 31.13 22.68
C PRO A 7 90.31 30.78 22.96
N GLU A 8 90.00 29.49 23.01
CA GLU A 8 88.66 28.96 23.29
C GLU A 8 88.54 28.51 24.75
N PHE A 9 87.75 29.24 25.53
CA PHE A 9 87.37 28.84 26.89
C PHE A 9 86.08 28.03 26.83
N THR A 10 86.02 26.88 27.51
CA THR A 10 84.96 25.87 27.30
C THR A 10 83.99 25.80 28.46
N SER A 11 84.48 25.92 29.69
CA SER A 11 83.65 25.90 30.89
C SER A 11 84.36 26.53 32.08
N PHE A 12 83.62 26.80 33.15
CA PHE A 12 84.20 27.17 34.44
C PHE A 12 83.43 26.49 35.57
N THR A 13 84.11 26.27 36.68
CA THR A 13 83.51 25.81 37.94
C THR A 13 83.84 26.79 39.06
N SER A 14 82.91 26.95 39.99
CA SER A 14 83.08 27.80 41.17
C SER A 14 83.04 26.93 42.41
N THR A 15 84.07 27.00 43.25
CA THR A 15 84.20 26.24 44.49
C THR A 15 84.49 27.20 45.63
N ARG A 16 83.74 27.10 46.73
CA ARG A 16 83.95 27.96 47.90
C ARG A 16 85.16 27.52 48.71
N THR A 17 86.03 28.46 49.06
CA THR A 17 87.22 28.21 49.88
C THR A 17 87.23 29.23 51.02
N GLY A 18 86.55 28.90 52.13
CA GLY A 18 86.40 29.84 53.26
C GLY A 18 85.44 31.01 52.95
N ASP A 19 85.93 32.23 53.10
CA ASP A 19 85.20 33.48 52.81
C ASP A 19 85.34 33.95 51.35
N ASP A 20 86.17 33.24 50.56
CA ASP A 20 86.49 33.55 49.18
C ASP A 20 86.00 32.43 48.23
N VAL A 21 85.88 32.74 46.94
CA VAL A 21 85.39 31.80 45.92
C VAL A 21 86.46 31.56 44.88
N ARG A 22 86.92 30.31 44.78
CA ARG A 22 87.87 29.87 43.76
C ARG A 22 87.14 29.49 42.48
N ILE A 23 87.51 30.14 41.38
CA ILE A 23 87.04 29.86 40.04
C ILE A 23 88.12 29.10 39.29
N THR A 24 87.76 27.94 38.74
CA THR A 24 88.62 27.18 37.83
C THR A 24 88.04 27.29 36.43
N ILE A 25 88.78 27.93 35.52
CA ILE A 25 88.39 28.16 34.14
C ILE A 25 89.12 27.15 33.27
N GLN A 26 88.37 26.45 32.42
CA GLN A 26 88.91 25.49 31.48
C GLN A 26 89.06 26.11 30.10
N LYS A 27 90.27 26.04 29.54
CA LYS A 27 90.61 26.48 28.18
C LYS A 27 91.21 25.32 27.39
N THR A 28 90.81 25.20 26.13
CA THR A 28 91.41 24.21 25.21
C THR A 28 92.88 24.56 24.96
N ALA A 29 93.79 23.58 25.00
CA ALA A 29 95.21 23.85 24.74
C ALA A 29 95.41 24.41 23.32
N ASP A 30 96.18 25.48 23.21
CA ASP A 30 96.57 26.10 21.94
C ASP A 30 98.07 26.45 21.97
N LYS A 31 98.56 27.04 20.88
CA LYS A 31 99.98 27.44 20.77
C LYS A 31 100.24 28.86 21.30
N LEU A 32 99.28 29.46 22.01
CA LEU A 32 99.41 30.78 22.63
C LEU A 32 99.89 30.59 24.07
N ASP A 33 101.12 31.02 24.38
CA ASP A 33 101.70 30.87 25.73
C ASP A 33 101.19 31.96 26.69
N MET A 34 99.87 31.92 26.94
CA MET A 34 99.15 32.93 27.71
C MET A 34 99.50 32.85 29.20
N THR A 35 99.82 34.00 29.79
CA THR A 35 100.17 34.12 31.22
C THR A 35 99.01 34.67 32.04
N ILE A 36 99.04 34.45 33.36
CA ILE A 36 97.97 34.91 34.26
C ILE A 36 97.86 36.45 34.34
N ALA A 37 98.91 37.20 33.99
CA ALA A 37 98.91 38.66 34.01
C ALA A 37 98.20 39.28 32.79
N GLU A 38 97.94 38.50 31.75
CA GLU A 38 97.31 38.96 30.50
C GLU A 38 95.79 38.76 30.53
N LEU A 39 95.26 38.16 31.59
CA LEU A 39 93.84 37.87 31.77
C LEU A 39 93.23 38.73 32.88
N GLU A 40 92.14 39.40 32.54
CA GLU A 40 91.27 40.03 33.51
C GLU A 40 89.95 39.26 33.55
N VAL A 41 89.57 38.74 34.72
CA VAL A 41 88.39 37.90 34.89
C VAL A 41 87.44 38.51 35.92
N TRP A 42 86.15 38.49 35.62
CA TRP A 42 85.09 38.90 36.54
C TRP A 42 84.00 37.84 36.66
N GLY A 43 83.60 37.56 37.90
CA GLY A 43 82.33 36.90 38.18
C GLY A 43 81.19 37.90 38.00
N VAL A 44 80.19 37.54 37.20
CA VAL A 44 79.02 38.41 36.96
C VAL A 44 77.82 37.85 37.72
N GLU A 45 77.29 38.66 38.63
CA GLU A 45 76.10 38.35 39.43
C GLU A 45 75.17 39.56 39.44
N GLU A 46 73.90 39.39 39.01
CA GLU A 46 72.89 40.46 38.98
C GLU A 46 73.41 41.79 38.40
N GLU A 47 74.15 41.70 37.29
CA GLU A 47 74.80 42.82 36.58
C GLU A 47 75.94 43.52 37.32
N LYS A 48 76.29 43.10 38.55
CA LYS A 48 77.49 43.52 39.25
C LYS A 48 78.68 42.64 38.88
N GLN A 49 79.82 43.29 38.64
CA GLN A 49 81.06 42.63 38.24
C GLN A 49 82.00 42.53 39.44
N HIS A 50 82.35 41.31 39.81
CA HIS A 50 83.26 41.01 40.92
C HIS A 50 84.63 40.61 40.33
N PRO A 51 85.69 41.41 40.55
CA PRO A 51 87.00 41.11 40.00
C PRO A 51 87.57 39.83 40.63
N CYS A 52 88.11 38.96 39.77
CA CYS A 52 88.78 37.73 40.15
C CYS A 52 90.29 37.91 40.09
N ILE A 53 90.96 37.66 41.20
CA ILE A 53 92.41 37.78 41.30
C ILE A 53 93.02 36.47 40.81
N MET A 54 93.78 36.51 39.72
CA MET A 54 94.41 35.32 39.13
C MET A 54 95.48 34.77 40.07
N GLU A 55 95.38 33.48 40.44
CA GLU A 55 96.30 32.83 41.38
C GLU A 55 97.34 31.96 40.66
N ALA A 56 96.89 31.11 39.74
CA ALA A 56 97.74 30.10 39.11
C ALA A 56 97.21 29.69 37.73
N LYS A 57 98.12 29.17 36.91
CA LYS A 57 97.82 28.43 35.68
C LYS A 57 98.40 27.02 35.82
N GLU A 58 97.56 26.02 35.58
CA GLU A 58 97.95 24.61 35.52
C GLU A 58 97.69 24.08 34.11
N THR A 59 98.67 23.44 33.48
CA THR A 59 98.50 22.83 32.16
C THR A 59 98.52 21.31 32.30
N SER A 60 97.48 20.65 31.78
CA SER A 60 97.36 19.19 31.80
C SER A 60 97.13 18.69 30.38
N ASN A 61 98.14 18.02 29.81
CA ASN A 61 98.21 17.40 28.48
C ASN A 61 97.58 18.19 27.30
N GLU A 62 96.25 18.34 27.26
CA GLU A 62 95.47 18.95 26.18
C GLU A 62 94.52 20.07 26.66
N THR A 63 94.62 20.50 27.92
CA THR A 63 93.75 21.54 28.51
C THR A 63 94.53 22.41 29.49
N ASP A 64 94.35 23.73 29.36
CA ASP A 64 94.85 24.71 30.31
C ASP A 64 93.76 25.07 31.33
N PHE A 65 94.13 25.09 32.61
CA PHE A 65 93.29 25.51 33.71
C PHE A 65 93.82 26.81 34.31
N PHE A 66 92.97 27.83 34.30
CA PHE A 66 93.27 29.11 34.93
C PHE A 66 92.48 29.21 36.23
N ILE A 67 93.19 29.44 37.33
CA ILE A 67 92.62 29.49 38.67
C ILE A 67 92.67 30.94 39.15
N CYS A 68 91.53 31.46 39.57
CA CYS A 68 91.43 32.79 40.14
C CYS A 68 90.50 32.79 41.36
N GLU A 69 90.68 33.75 42.26
CA GLU A 69 89.92 33.86 43.50
C GLU A 69 89.22 35.22 43.61
N ILE A 70 87.93 35.19 43.96
CA ILE A 70 87.12 36.37 44.21
C ILE A 70 86.95 36.53 45.71
N GLN A 71 87.49 37.62 46.26
CA GLN A 71 87.54 37.81 47.71
C GLN A 71 86.27 38.45 48.28
N ARG A 72 85.87 38.01 49.49
CA ARG A 72 84.76 38.55 50.30
C ARG A 72 83.43 38.64 49.56
N THR A 73 82.97 37.53 49.00
CA THR A 73 81.64 37.45 48.38
C THR A 73 80.78 36.39 49.06
N PRO A 74 79.49 36.68 49.34
CA PRO A 74 78.64 35.72 50.06
C PRO A 74 78.21 34.54 49.19
N ASN A 75 78.29 34.65 47.86
CA ASN A 75 77.75 33.67 46.91
C ASN A 75 78.85 32.83 46.26
N ALA A 76 78.77 31.51 46.46
CA ALA A 76 79.77 30.56 45.99
C ALA A 76 79.65 30.17 44.51
N ILE A 77 78.59 30.59 43.80
CA ILE A 77 78.26 30.08 42.46
C ILE A 77 77.93 31.25 41.53
N PHE A 78 78.85 31.58 40.63
CA PHE A 78 78.60 32.54 39.56
C PHE A 78 77.94 31.84 38.36
N GLN A 79 76.84 32.38 37.84
CA GLN A 79 76.15 31.79 36.69
C GLN A 79 76.79 32.18 35.35
N GLN A 80 77.55 33.28 35.37
CA GLN A 80 78.20 33.86 34.21
C GLN A 80 79.59 34.37 34.60
N LEU A 81 80.58 34.07 33.77
CA LEU A 81 81.96 34.54 33.92
C LEU A 81 82.32 35.40 32.72
N MET A 82 82.90 36.57 32.96
CA MET A 82 83.40 37.46 31.92
C MET A 82 84.93 37.44 31.93
N ILE A 83 85.53 37.13 30.80
CA ILE A 83 86.98 37.01 30.64
C ILE A 83 87.43 38.01 29.58
N LYS A 84 88.43 38.82 29.88
CA LYS A 84 89.05 39.75 28.94
C LYS A 84 90.50 39.37 28.70
N TYR A 85 90.89 39.34 27.44
CA TYR A 85 92.24 39.05 26.96
C TYR A 85 92.55 40.00 25.81
N GLY A 86 93.56 40.87 26.00
CA GLY A 86 93.82 42.00 25.09
C GLY A 86 92.59 42.91 24.94
N ASP A 87 92.19 43.19 23.69
CA ASP A 87 91.03 44.05 23.37
C ASP A 87 89.69 43.28 23.30
N LYS A 88 89.67 41.97 23.60
CA LYS A 88 88.47 41.13 23.49
C LYS A 88 87.90 40.74 24.84
N THR A 89 86.57 40.70 24.93
CA THR A 89 85.82 40.26 26.11
C THR A 89 84.89 39.10 25.73
N LEU A 90 85.02 37.98 26.43
CA LEU A 90 84.24 36.75 26.25
C LEU A 90 83.38 36.51 27.47
N THR A 91 82.20 35.93 27.26
CA THR A 91 81.25 35.61 28.33
C THR A 91 80.93 34.12 28.31
N LEU A 92 81.26 33.41 29.39
CA LEU A 92 80.93 32.00 29.59
C LEU A 92 79.70 31.86 30.49
N LYS A 93 78.76 31.00 30.11
CA LYS A 93 77.54 30.69 30.88
C LYS A 93 77.46 29.19 31.15
N ILE A 94 76.97 28.81 32.33
CA ILE A 94 76.73 27.40 32.69
C ILE A 94 75.63 26.81 31.78
N ARG A 95 75.89 25.64 31.16
CA ARG A 95 74.94 24.97 30.25
C ARG A 95 73.73 24.43 31.04
N SER A 96 72.53 24.94 30.75
CA SER A 96 71.31 24.67 31.54
C SER A 96 70.67 23.28 31.28
N SER A 97 70.22 22.63 32.36
CA SER A 97 69.50 21.34 32.41
C SER A 97 68.07 21.38 31.85
N LEU A 98 67.57 22.55 31.46
CA LEU A 98 66.20 22.80 30.97
C LEU A 98 65.78 21.93 29.78
N ASN A 99 66.70 21.65 28.84
CA ASN A 99 66.38 20.85 27.65
C ASN A 99 66.15 19.36 27.97
N LEU A 100 66.79 18.84 29.01
CA LEU A 100 66.59 17.44 29.43
C LEU A 100 65.25 17.27 30.15
N TYR A 101 64.87 18.25 30.98
CA TYR A 101 63.56 18.27 31.65
C TYR A 101 62.40 18.43 30.67
N LEU A 102 62.55 19.22 29.60
CA LEU A 102 61.52 19.38 28.58
C LEU A 102 61.23 18.07 27.83
N MET A 103 62.28 17.31 27.48
CA MET A 103 62.14 16.00 26.84
C MET A 103 61.48 14.95 27.75
N LEU A 104 61.83 14.94 29.05
CA LEU A 104 61.20 14.08 30.05
C LEU A 104 59.73 14.44 30.27
N LEU A 105 59.39 15.73 30.25
CA LEU A 105 58.00 16.20 30.38
C LEU A 105 57.13 15.72 29.21
N VAL A 106 57.63 15.81 27.97
CA VAL A 106 56.91 15.34 26.79
C VAL A 106 56.69 13.83 26.84
N LEU A 107 57.69 13.05 27.25
CA LEU A 107 57.56 11.59 27.43
C LEU A 107 56.54 11.19 28.49
N LEU A 108 56.39 11.97 29.57
CA LEU A 108 55.37 11.74 30.61
C LEU A 108 53.95 12.13 30.14
N LEU A 109 53.82 13.12 29.27
CA LEU A 109 52.51 13.58 28.77
C LEU A 109 51.86 12.61 27.78
N ILE A 110 52.64 11.87 26.99
CA ILE A 110 52.12 10.89 26.01
C ILE A 110 51.20 9.83 26.65
N PRO A 111 51.60 9.09 27.70
CA PRO A 111 50.71 8.11 28.34
C PRO A 111 49.49 8.77 29.00
N CYS A 112 49.63 9.99 29.53
CA CYS A 112 48.50 10.73 30.10
C CYS A 112 47.44 11.08 29.02
N ILE A 113 47.88 11.49 27.82
CA ILE A 113 47.00 11.76 26.69
C ILE A 113 46.32 10.48 26.21
N ILE A 114 47.05 9.37 26.09
CA ILE A 114 46.48 8.08 25.69
C ILE A 114 45.40 7.63 26.69
N VAL A 115 45.67 7.71 27.99
CA VAL A 115 44.69 7.39 29.03
C VAL A 115 43.47 8.31 28.96
N ALA A 116 43.66 9.62 28.75
CA ALA A 116 42.56 10.56 28.58
C ALA A 116 41.70 10.25 27.34
N VAL A 117 42.30 9.93 26.19
CA VAL A 117 41.60 9.53 24.96
C VAL A 117 40.85 8.21 25.15
N VAL A 118 41.43 7.25 25.86
CA VAL A 118 40.76 5.97 26.20
C VAL A 118 39.58 6.21 27.15
N ILE A 119 39.72 7.08 28.14
CA ILE A 119 38.62 7.43 29.06
C ILE A 119 37.50 8.18 28.31
N ILE A 120 37.85 9.14 27.44
CA ILE A 120 36.88 9.91 26.65
C ILE A 120 36.17 8.99 25.64
N SER A 121 36.89 8.13 24.93
CA SER A 121 36.30 7.19 23.97
C SER A 121 35.42 6.15 24.67
N ARG A 122 35.85 5.59 25.82
CA ARG A 122 35.00 4.71 26.65
C ARG A 122 33.78 5.44 27.20
N SER A 123 33.93 6.69 27.66
CA SER A 123 32.83 7.52 28.15
C SER A 123 31.82 7.83 27.03
N GLN A 124 32.29 8.17 25.83
CA GLN A 124 31.44 8.37 24.66
C GLN A 124 30.75 7.08 24.23
N GLN A 125 31.47 5.96 24.15
CA GLN A 125 30.89 4.64 23.85
C GLN A 125 29.84 4.25 24.89
N ASN A 126 30.13 4.40 26.19
CA ASN A 126 29.17 4.13 27.26
C ASN A 126 27.93 5.02 27.15
N LYS A 127 28.10 6.32 26.83
CA LYS A 127 26.97 7.23 26.58
C LYS A 127 26.15 6.82 25.35
N LEU A 128 26.77 6.37 24.27
CA LEU A 128 26.07 5.83 23.10
C LEU A 128 25.34 4.53 23.43
N THR A 129 25.99 3.60 24.13
CA THR A 129 25.39 2.32 24.56
C THR A 129 24.21 2.55 25.49
N VAL A 130 24.31 3.47 26.46
CA VAL A 130 23.18 3.83 27.35
C VAL A 130 22.02 4.45 26.56
N LYS A 131 22.31 5.36 25.61
CA LYS A 131 21.28 5.93 24.73
C LYS A 131 20.63 4.87 23.84
N MET A 132 21.41 3.92 23.33
CA MET A 132 20.92 2.82 22.49
C MET A 132 20.07 1.83 23.30
N ASN A 133 20.51 1.47 24.51
CA ASN A 133 19.75 0.62 25.42
C ASN A 133 18.43 1.28 25.83
N LYS A 134 18.45 2.60 26.15
CA LYS A 134 17.21 3.32 26.45
C LYS A 134 16.24 3.33 25.26
N ARG A 135 16.73 3.61 24.04
CA ARG A 135 15.89 3.49 22.83
C ARG A 135 15.38 2.06 22.61
N MET A 136 16.16 1.04 22.97
CA MET A 136 15.76 -0.36 22.85
C MET A 136 14.69 -0.72 23.88
N GLU A 137 14.80 -0.22 25.12
CA GLU A 137 13.80 -0.39 26.19
C GLU A 137 12.51 0.34 25.86
N ASP A 138 12.58 1.59 25.37
CA ASP A 138 11.42 2.36 24.92
C ASP A 138 10.72 1.61 23.77
N LEU A 139 11.47 1.12 22.77
CA LEU A 139 10.93 0.32 21.67
C LEU A 139 10.34 -1.02 22.14
N GLU A 140 10.96 -1.71 23.10
CA GLU A 140 10.41 -2.95 23.66
C GLU A 140 9.09 -2.69 24.41
N LEU A 141 9.03 -1.59 25.15
CA LEU A 141 7.84 -1.17 25.89
C LEU A 141 6.71 -0.79 24.93
N ASP A 142 7.00 -0.06 23.87
CA ASP A 142 6.06 0.27 22.80
C ASP A 142 5.54 -0.99 22.10
N ILE A 143 6.43 -1.90 21.69
CA ILE A 143 6.04 -3.20 21.09
C ILE A 143 5.16 -4.01 22.05
N ARG A 144 5.53 -4.06 23.33
CA ARG A 144 4.75 -4.80 24.34
C ARG A 144 3.37 -4.18 24.53
N ASN A 145 3.28 -2.85 24.55
CA ASN A 145 2.03 -2.12 24.62
C ASN A 145 1.19 -2.34 23.36
N ASP A 146 1.77 -2.32 22.18
CA ASP A 146 1.10 -2.60 20.91
C ASP A 146 0.56 -4.02 20.84
N ILE A 147 1.34 -5.02 21.26
CA ILE A 147 0.89 -6.41 21.35
C ILE A 147 -0.25 -6.53 22.35
N ARG A 148 -0.10 -5.91 23.54
CA ARG A 148 -1.13 -5.93 24.58
C ARG A 148 -2.40 -5.23 24.12
N GLN A 149 -2.29 -4.07 23.48
CA GLN A 149 -3.42 -3.31 22.97
C GLN A 149 -4.08 -4.05 21.80
N GLY A 150 -3.31 -4.63 20.88
CA GLY A 150 -3.84 -5.52 19.84
C GLY A 150 -4.61 -6.71 20.41
N PHE A 151 -4.12 -7.30 21.50
CA PHE A 151 -4.82 -8.38 22.21
C PHE A 151 -6.08 -7.88 22.94
N VAL A 152 -6.02 -6.71 23.57
CA VAL A 152 -7.19 -6.09 24.21
C VAL A 152 -8.24 -5.75 23.17
N ASP A 153 -7.87 -5.12 22.06
CA ASP A 153 -8.77 -4.82 20.94
C ASP A 153 -9.44 -6.11 20.43
N LEU A 154 -8.65 -7.17 20.21
CA LEU A 154 -9.15 -8.50 19.84
C LEU A 154 -10.20 -9.06 20.80
N GLN A 155 -10.06 -8.82 22.11
CA GLN A 155 -10.98 -9.32 23.14
C GLN A 155 -12.15 -8.35 23.44
N THR A 156 -11.97 -7.06 23.15
CA THR A 156 -12.89 -5.99 23.57
C THR A 156 -13.59 -5.28 22.41
N GLU A 157 -13.37 -5.68 21.17
CA GLU A 157 -14.04 -5.12 20.00
C GLU A 157 -15.57 -5.36 19.98
N ASN A 158 -16.37 -4.35 20.35
CA ASN A 158 -17.85 -4.45 20.40
C ASN A 158 -18.47 -4.77 19.04
N ALA A 159 -19.57 -5.53 19.07
CA ALA A 159 -20.43 -5.81 17.92
C ALA A 159 -21.31 -4.59 17.53
N ASP A 160 -20.77 -3.37 17.66
CA ASP A 160 -21.47 -2.13 17.29
C ASP A 160 -21.48 -1.92 15.76
N LEU A 161 -21.06 -2.94 15.00
CA LEU A 161 -21.25 -2.97 13.56
C LEU A 161 -22.75 -3.20 13.28
N MET A 162 -23.42 -2.08 13.01
CA MET A 162 -24.71 -1.95 12.32
C MET A 162 -25.96 -2.08 13.22
N GLU A 163 -26.56 -0.93 13.58
CA GLU A 163 -27.88 -0.89 14.23
C GLU A 163 -29.06 -0.78 13.27
N ASN A 164 -28.94 -0.24 12.05
CA ASN A 164 -30.00 -0.24 11.03
C ASN A 164 -29.43 0.13 9.66
N VAL A 165 -29.34 -0.81 8.72
CA VAL A 165 -29.18 -0.46 7.30
C VAL A 165 -30.57 -0.12 6.78
N GLY A 166 -30.76 1.10 6.30
CA GLY A 166 -31.99 1.49 5.61
C GLY A 166 -32.19 0.70 4.31
N ALA A 167 -32.78 1.34 3.29
CA ALA A 167 -32.90 0.71 1.99
C ALA A 167 -31.51 0.42 1.37
N ILE A 168 -31.28 -0.82 0.94
CA ILE A 168 -30.04 -1.20 0.23
C ILE A 168 -30.05 -0.51 -1.15
N PRO A 169 -29.00 0.23 -1.52
CA PRO A 169 -28.94 1.01 -2.76
C PRO A 169 -28.62 0.11 -3.96
N PHE A 170 -29.49 -0.85 -4.28
CA PHE A 170 -29.37 -1.68 -5.47
C PHE A 170 -29.41 -0.83 -6.74
N LEU A 171 -28.54 -1.14 -7.69
CA LEU A 171 -28.65 -0.64 -9.05
C LEU A 171 -29.80 -1.31 -9.79
N ASP A 172 -30.43 -0.55 -10.67
CA ASP A 172 -31.38 -1.09 -11.62
C ASP A 172 -30.73 -2.17 -12.49
N TYR A 173 -31.54 -3.13 -12.94
CA TYR A 173 -31.08 -4.27 -13.73
C TYR A 173 -30.21 -3.85 -14.93
N LYS A 174 -30.64 -2.84 -15.68
CA LYS A 174 -29.92 -2.33 -16.86
C LYS A 174 -28.49 -1.88 -16.52
N HIS A 175 -28.30 -1.23 -15.38
CA HIS A 175 -26.99 -0.76 -14.92
C HIS A 175 -26.14 -1.92 -14.42
N PHE A 176 -26.72 -2.86 -13.66
CA PHE A 176 -26.07 -4.09 -13.21
C PHE A 176 -25.55 -4.91 -14.40
N ALA A 177 -26.42 -5.20 -15.36
CA ALA A 177 -26.09 -6.00 -16.53
C ALA A 177 -25.05 -5.28 -17.41
N SER A 178 -25.19 -3.98 -17.64
CA SER A 178 -24.24 -3.19 -18.43
C SER A 178 -22.83 -3.18 -17.81
N ARG A 179 -22.72 -3.04 -16.48
CA ARG A 179 -21.43 -3.09 -15.77
C ARG A 179 -20.75 -4.45 -15.86
N ILE A 180 -21.53 -5.54 -15.97
CA ILE A 180 -20.99 -6.89 -16.15
C ILE A 180 -20.62 -7.16 -17.61
N PHE A 181 -21.45 -6.71 -18.56
CA PHE A 181 -21.25 -6.92 -19.99
C PHE A 181 -20.05 -6.11 -20.50
N PHE A 182 -19.91 -4.86 -20.05
CA PHE A 182 -18.90 -3.91 -20.54
C PHE A 182 -18.12 -3.23 -19.41
N PRO A 183 -17.40 -3.97 -18.56
CA PRO A 183 -16.73 -3.41 -17.37
C PRO A 183 -15.62 -2.39 -17.69
N GLU A 184 -15.06 -2.43 -18.91
CA GLU A 184 -13.95 -1.56 -19.35
C GLU A 184 -14.39 -0.33 -20.16
N SER A 185 -15.68 -0.17 -20.45
CA SER A 185 -16.14 0.87 -21.40
C SER A 185 -17.38 1.62 -20.91
N GLU A 186 -17.15 2.76 -20.26
CA GLU A 186 -18.23 3.68 -19.86
C GLU A 186 -19.03 4.23 -21.04
N SER A 187 -18.37 4.44 -22.19
CA SER A 187 -19.03 4.90 -23.42
C SER A 187 -20.00 3.88 -24.00
N LEU A 188 -19.64 2.59 -24.02
CA LEU A 188 -20.54 1.51 -24.46
C LEU A 188 -21.67 1.28 -23.46
N MET A 189 -21.38 1.30 -22.16
CA MET A 189 -22.43 1.19 -21.12
C MET A 189 -23.52 2.26 -21.31
N THR A 190 -23.12 3.51 -21.52
CA THR A 190 -24.07 4.62 -21.68
C THR A 190 -24.84 4.55 -23.00
N SER A 191 -24.24 3.99 -24.06
CA SER A 191 -24.86 3.91 -25.40
C SER A 191 -25.91 2.79 -25.52
N PHE A 192 -25.82 1.75 -24.69
CA PHE A 192 -26.71 0.58 -24.75
C PHE A 192 -27.87 0.62 -23.76
N ILE A 193 -27.82 1.50 -22.76
CA ILE A 193 -28.91 1.73 -21.82
C ILE A 193 -29.95 2.65 -22.47
N LYS A 194 -31.23 2.24 -22.43
CA LYS A 194 -32.33 3.16 -22.72
C LYS A 194 -32.64 3.96 -21.46
N ASP A 195 -32.40 5.27 -21.48
CA ASP A 195 -32.83 6.15 -20.40
C ASP A 195 -34.24 6.68 -20.63
N ILE A 196 -35.00 6.78 -19.53
CA ILE A 196 -36.43 7.14 -19.47
C ILE A 196 -36.70 8.59 -19.98
N GLY A 197 -35.67 9.33 -20.43
CA GLY A 197 -35.79 10.66 -21.03
C GLY A 197 -35.54 10.75 -22.54
N GLN A 198 -35.07 9.68 -23.19
CA GLN A 198 -35.13 9.60 -24.65
C GLN A 198 -36.51 9.06 -25.00
N ASP A 199 -37.30 9.92 -25.65
CA ASP A 199 -38.69 9.70 -26.02
C ASP A 199 -39.00 8.24 -26.35
N VAL A 200 -40.22 7.85 -26.00
CA VAL A 200 -40.99 6.65 -26.36
C VAL A 200 -41.18 6.52 -27.89
N VAL A 201 -40.21 6.96 -28.69
CA VAL A 201 -40.00 6.49 -30.04
C VAL A 201 -39.44 5.09 -29.89
N LYS A 202 -40.29 4.06 -30.07
CA LYS A 202 -39.81 2.75 -30.51
C LYS A 202 -38.82 3.04 -31.63
N VAL A 203 -37.52 2.94 -31.38
CA VAL A 203 -36.51 3.03 -32.42
C VAL A 203 -36.82 1.84 -33.33
N GLN A 204 -37.61 2.09 -34.37
CA GLN A 204 -37.84 1.09 -35.40
C GLN A 204 -36.45 0.73 -35.89
N LEU A 205 -36.10 -0.54 -35.74
CA LEU A 205 -34.87 -1.09 -36.29
C LEU A 205 -34.83 -0.66 -37.76
N ASP A 206 -33.73 -0.03 -38.18
CA ASP A 206 -33.52 0.23 -39.60
C ASP A 206 -33.49 -1.10 -40.38
N GLU A 207 -33.69 -1.06 -41.69
CA GLU A 207 -33.78 -2.25 -42.53
C GLU A 207 -32.53 -3.16 -42.40
N GLY A 208 -31.36 -2.56 -42.19
CA GLY A 208 -30.10 -3.27 -41.93
C GLY A 208 -30.16 -4.04 -40.61
N CYS A 209 -30.52 -3.38 -39.52
CA CYS A 209 -30.64 -4.00 -38.20
C CYS A 209 -31.74 -5.07 -38.17
N GLN A 210 -32.88 -4.87 -38.86
CA GLN A 210 -33.90 -5.92 -38.97
C GLN A 210 -33.38 -7.15 -39.72
N SER A 211 -32.67 -6.95 -40.83
CA SER A 211 -32.11 -8.04 -41.62
C SER A 211 -31.04 -8.80 -40.82
N LEU A 212 -30.19 -8.08 -40.08
CA LEU A 212 -29.19 -8.71 -39.21
C LEU A 212 -29.83 -9.43 -38.02
N SER A 213 -30.86 -8.85 -37.39
CA SER A 213 -31.60 -9.49 -36.28
C SER A 213 -32.22 -10.82 -36.72
N ARG A 214 -32.76 -10.90 -37.94
CA ARG A 214 -33.22 -12.18 -38.52
C ARG A 214 -32.07 -13.15 -38.78
N LEU A 215 -30.96 -12.68 -39.33
CA LEU A 215 -29.80 -13.52 -39.65
C LEU A 215 -29.17 -14.13 -38.40
N ILE A 216 -29.05 -13.39 -37.30
CA ILE A 216 -28.51 -13.91 -36.02
C ILE A 216 -29.46 -14.86 -35.30
N GLN A 217 -30.73 -14.98 -35.73
CA GLN A 217 -31.66 -15.99 -35.23
C GLN A 217 -31.48 -17.35 -35.93
N ASP A 218 -30.68 -17.43 -36.99
CA ASP A 218 -30.28 -18.70 -37.58
C ASP A 218 -29.09 -19.30 -36.80
N GLN A 219 -29.31 -20.47 -36.20
CA GLN A 219 -28.32 -21.11 -35.33
C GLN A 219 -27.05 -21.52 -36.09
N LEU A 220 -27.18 -21.99 -37.34
CA LEU A 220 -26.03 -22.40 -38.16
C LEU A 220 -25.18 -21.18 -38.51
N PHE A 221 -25.81 -20.07 -38.87
CA PHE A 221 -25.12 -18.80 -39.10
C PHE A 221 -24.36 -18.36 -37.86
N LEU A 222 -25.07 -18.23 -36.73
CA LEU A 222 -24.50 -17.61 -35.54
C LEU A 222 -23.34 -18.42 -34.97
N THR A 223 -23.47 -19.75 -34.91
CA THR A 223 -22.39 -20.64 -34.46
C THR A 223 -21.20 -20.61 -35.42
N SER A 224 -21.43 -20.65 -36.73
CA SER A 224 -20.37 -20.55 -37.75
C SER A 224 -19.64 -19.21 -37.68
N MET A 225 -20.37 -18.10 -37.49
CA MET A 225 -19.80 -16.77 -37.34
C MET A 225 -18.88 -16.71 -36.11
N VAL A 226 -19.33 -17.18 -34.94
CA VAL A 226 -18.51 -17.19 -33.73
C VAL A 226 -17.23 -18.01 -33.94
N HIS A 227 -17.33 -19.21 -34.52
CA HIS A 227 -16.15 -20.04 -34.79
C HIS A 227 -15.20 -19.39 -35.81
N ALA A 228 -15.71 -18.80 -36.89
CA ALA A 228 -14.90 -18.12 -37.88
C ALA A 228 -14.07 -16.97 -37.26
N LEU A 229 -14.68 -16.21 -36.36
CA LEU A 229 -14.03 -15.09 -35.67
C LEU A 229 -12.98 -15.57 -34.68
N GLU A 230 -13.28 -16.61 -33.88
CA GLU A 230 -12.34 -17.14 -32.89
C GLU A 230 -11.11 -17.82 -33.48
N GLU A 231 -11.22 -18.36 -34.70
CA GLU A 231 -10.11 -18.96 -35.43
C GLU A 231 -9.08 -17.92 -35.91
N GLN A 232 -9.44 -16.63 -35.92
CA GLN A 232 -8.54 -15.57 -36.36
C GLN A 232 -7.52 -15.20 -35.28
N LYS A 233 -6.24 -15.25 -35.64
CA LYS A 233 -5.13 -14.81 -34.74
C LYS A 233 -5.22 -13.34 -34.33
N THR A 234 -5.88 -12.51 -35.15
CA THR A 234 -6.07 -11.08 -34.88
C THR A 234 -7.22 -10.80 -33.91
N PHE A 235 -8.04 -11.81 -33.58
CA PHE A 235 -9.20 -11.68 -32.72
C PHE A 235 -8.83 -11.87 -31.26
N THR A 236 -8.77 -10.76 -30.52
CA THR A 236 -8.23 -10.73 -29.16
C THR A 236 -9.23 -11.23 -28.11
N ILE A 237 -8.77 -11.46 -26.87
CA ILE A 237 -9.66 -11.78 -25.74
C ILE A 237 -10.68 -10.65 -25.51
N LYS A 238 -10.28 -9.39 -25.71
CA LYS A 238 -11.17 -8.24 -25.61
C LYS A 238 -12.27 -8.28 -26.67
N ASP A 239 -11.92 -8.63 -27.90
CA ASP A 239 -12.89 -8.78 -29.00
C ASP A 239 -13.88 -9.92 -28.73
N LYS A 240 -13.40 -11.08 -28.23
CA LYS A 240 -14.25 -12.20 -27.78
C LYS A 240 -15.25 -11.76 -26.71
N CYS A 241 -14.78 -11.01 -25.71
CA CYS A 241 -15.63 -10.52 -24.64
C CYS A 241 -16.67 -9.49 -25.14
N ALA A 242 -16.26 -8.60 -26.05
CA ALA A 242 -17.16 -7.63 -26.67
C ALA A 242 -18.22 -8.32 -27.52
N LEU A 243 -17.83 -9.26 -28.40
CA LEU A 243 -18.74 -10.05 -29.22
C LEU A 243 -19.78 -10.79 -28.37
N ALA A 244 -19.33 -11.50 -27.34
CA ALA A 244 -20.22 -12.24 -26.43
C ALA A 244 -21.28 -11.33 -25.77
N SER A 245 -20.86 -10.15 -25.34
CA SER A 245 -21.70 -9.17 -24.65
C SER A 245 -22.67 -8.48 -25.59
N LEU A 246 -22.23 -8.13 -26.80
CA LEU A 246 -23.11 -7.62 -27.85
C LEU A 246 -24.15 -8.65 -28.29
N LEU A 247 -23.77 -9.93 -28.44
CA LEU A 247 -24.70 -11.01 -28.73
C LEU A 247 -25.71 -11.23 -27.60
N THR A 248 -25.28 -11.12 -26.34
CA THR A 248 -26.20 -11.22 -25.19
C THR A 248 -27.22 -10.08 -25.20
N VAL A 249 -26.80 -8.85 -25.53
CA VAL A 249 -27.72 -7.70 -25.64
C VAL A 249 -28.66 -7.84 -26.83
N ALA A 250 -28.15 -8.26 -27.99
CA ALA A 250 -28.95 -8.42 -29.21
C ALA A 250 -30.02 -9.52 -29.07
N LEU A 251 -29.69 -10.60 -28.34
CA LEU A 251 -30.58 -11.73 -28.10
C LEU A 251 -31.29 -11.68 -26.74
N HIS A 252 -31.24 -10.54 -26.03
CA HIS A 252 -31.76 -10.42 -24.67
C HIS A 252 -33.27 -10.70 -24.56
N ASN A 253 -34.02 -10.32 -25.59
CA ASN A 253 -35.46 -10.54 -25.68
C ASN A 253 -35.83 -12.01 -25.98
N ASN A 254 -34.85 -12.87 -26.28
CA ASN A 254 -35.05 -14.29 -26.54
C ASN A 254 -33.97 -15.15 -25.85
N LEU A 255 -34.02 -15.17 -24.51
CA LEU A 255 -33.05 -15.92 -23.69
C LEU A 255 -33.10 -17.44 -23.94
N ALA A 256 -34.25 -17.97 -24.38
CA ALA A 256 -34.38 -19.37 -24.78
C ALA A 256 -33.42 -19.69 -25.94
N TYR A 257 -33.49 -18.92 -27.02
CA TYR A 257 -32.59 -19.09 -28.16
C TYR A 257 -31.11 -18.81 -27.80
N LEU A 258 -30.84 -17.77 -27.01
CA LEU A 258 -29.48 -17.50 -26.53
C LEU A 258 -28.91 -18.70 -25.76
N THR A 259 -29.73 -19.37 -24.94
CA THR A 259 -29.34 -20.56 -24.18
C THR A 259 -29.02 -21.73 -25.12
N GLU A 260 -29.85 -22.00 -26.12
CA GLU A 260 -29.63 -23.05 -27.12
C GLU A 260 -28.29 -22.83 -27.88
N VAL A 261 -28.01 -21.59 -28.28
CA VAL A 261 -26.75 -21.21 -28.95
C VAL A 261 -25.55 -21.36 -28.00
N MET A 262 -25.66 -20.87 -26.77
CA MET A 262 -24.61 -20.97 -25.76
C MET A 262 -24.26 -22.44 -25.49
N GLU A 263 -25.26 -23.31 -25.36
CA GLU A 263 -25.04 -24.74 -25.19
C GLU A 263 -24.35 -25.38 -26.38
N ALA A 264 -24.75 -25.04 -27.61
CA ALA A 264 -24.10 -25.55 -28.82
C ALA A 264 -22.62 -25.15 -28.86
N LEU A 265 -22.32 -23.89 -28.57
CA LEU A 265 -20.94 -23.38 -28.50
C LEU A 265 -20.14 -24.00 -27.35
N LEU A 266 -20.76 -24.24 -26.18
CA LEU A 266 -20.11 -24.91 -25.05
C LEU A 266 -19.79 -26.38 -25.37
N LYS A 267 -20.73 -27.09 -26.02
CA LYS A 267 -20.51 -28.46 -26.50
C LYS A 267 -19.34 -28.50 -27.49
N ALA A 268 -19.30 -27.58 -28.44
CA ALA A 268 -18.19 -27.46 -29.37
C ALA A 268 -16.86 -27.20 -28.65
N LEU A 269 -16.82 -26.26 -27.69
CA LEU A 269 -15.63 -25.98 -26.88
C LEU A 269 -15.15 -27.22 -26.10
N MET A 270 -16.07 -27.98 -25.50
CA MET A 270 -15.76 -29.20 -24.75
C MET A 270 -15.15 -30.31 -25.63
N GLN A 271 -15.54 -30.36 -26.90
CA GLN A 271 -15.06 -31.36 -27.86
C GLN A 271 -13.77 -30.96 -28.58
N GLN A 272 -13.31 -29.72 -28.45
CA GLN A 272 -12.06 -29.25 -29.08
C GLN A 272 -10.83 -30.00 -28.55
N SER A 273 -9.94 -30.38 -29.46
CA SER A 273 -8.69 -31.10 -29.14
C SER A 273 -7.71 -30.30 -28.28
N SER A 274 -7.78 -28.97 -28.31
CA SER A 274 -7.02 -28.07 -27.43
C SER A 274 -7.38 -28.23 -25.95
N ASN A 275 -8.57 -28.75 -25.64
CA ASN A 275 -9.05 -29.00 -24.27
C ASN A 275 -8.79 -30.45 -23.81
N ALA A 276 -7.68 -31.04 -24.26
CA ALA A 276 -7.29 -32.42 -23.93
C ALA A 276 -7.17 -32.72 -22.43
N GLN A 277 -7.04 -31.69 -21.57
CA GLN A 277 -7.11 -31.83 -20.12
C GLN A 277 -8.46 -31.30 -19.59
N PRO A 278 -9.44 -32.18 -19.31
CA PRO A 278 -10.79 -31.77 -18.89
C PRO A 278 -10.79 -30.87 -17.64
N LYS A 279 -9.85 -31.07 -16.71
CA LYS A 279 -9.71 -30.27 -15.49
C LYS A 279 -9.30 -28.80 -15.74
N LEU A 280 -8.92 -28.42 -16.95
CA LEU A 280 -8.58 -27.04 -17.31
C LEU A 280 -9.74 -26.28 -18.01
N LEU A 281 -10.80 -26.98 -18.40
CA LEU A 281 -11.94 -26.38 -19.09
C LEU A 281 -12.59 -25.30 -18.21
N LEU A 282 -12.99 -24.19 -18.84
CA LEU A 282 -13.63 -23.04 -18.20
C LEU A 282 -12.76 -22.34 -17.13
N ARG A 283 -11.47 -22.63 -17.01
CA ARG A 283 -10.60 -22.03 -15.98
C ARG A 283 -10.27 -20.56 -16.23
N ARG A 284 -10.18 -20.15 -17.49
CA ARG A 284 -9.86 -18.77 -17.93
C ARG A 284 -10.86 -18.36 -19.00
N THR A 285 -11.03 -17.06 -19.25
CA THR A 285 -11.88 -16.60 -20.35
C THR A 285 -11.05 -16.51 -21.61
N GLU A 286 -11.09 -17.55 -22.44
CA GLU A 286 -10.31 -17.66 -23.68
C GLU A 286 -11.20 -17.77 -24.92
N SER A 287 -12.51 -17.95 -24.73
CA SER A 287 -13.54 -18.00 -25.77
C SER A 287 -14.70 -17.03 -25.52
N THR A 288 -15.43 -16.72 -26.58
CA THR A 288 -16.67 -15.94 -26.62
C THR A 288 -17.74 -16.62 -25.77
N VAL A 289 -17.86 -17.95 -25.85
CA VAL A 289 -18.88 -18.69 -25.11
C VAL A 289 -18.65 -18.65 -23.59
N GLU A 290 -17.40 -18.61 -23.14
CA GLU A 290 -17.08 -18.47 -21.71
C GLU A 290 -17.51 -17.10 -21.14
N LYS A 291 -17.38 -16.03 -21.93
CA LYS A 291 -17.92 -14.71 -21.56
C LYS A 291 -19.45 -14.70 -21.68
N MET A 292 -20.02 -15.34 -22.71
CA MET A 292 -21.47 -15.47 -22.88
C MET A 292 -22.10 -16.20 -21.69
N LEU A 293 -21.47 -17.27 -21.21
CA LEU A 293 -21.88 -17.98 -19.99
C LEU A 293 -21.86 -17.08 -18.76
N THR A 294 -20.84 -16.23 -18.61
CA THR A 294 -20.78 -15.26 -17.51
C THR A 294 -21.94 -14.26 -17.57
N ASN A 295 -22.25 -13.78 -18.79
CA ASN A 295 -23.35 -12.86 -19.02
C ASN A 295 -24.70 -13.55 -18.74
N TRP A 296 -24.90 -14.77 -19.25
CA TRP A 296 -26.10 -15.58 -19.03
C TRP A 296 -26.34 -15.87 -17.55
N MET A 297 -25.30 -16.28 -16.80
CA MET A 297 -25.39 -16.45 -15.35
C MET A 297 -25.83 -15.16 -14.64
N SER A 298 -25.36 -14.01 -15.13
CA SER A 298 -25.70 -12.73 -14.53
C SER A 298 -27.16 -12.33 -14.78
N VAL A 299 -27.69 -12.62 -15.97
CA VAL A 299 -29.11 -12.43 -16.27
C VAL A 299 -29.95 -13.34 -15.37
N CYS A 300 -29.74 -14.66 -15.44
CA CYS A 300 -30.60 -15.63 -14.79
C CYS A 300 -30.50 -15.64 -13.26
N LEU A 301 -29.40 -15.15 -12.68
CA LEU A 301 -29.19 -15.11 -11.22
C LEU A 301 -29.41 -13.73 -10.62
N TYR A 302 -29.78 -12.70 -11.39
CA TYR A 302 -30.02 -11.37 -10.84
C TYR A 302 -31.15 -11.35 -9.80
N GLY A 303 -32.25 -12.09 -10.04
CA GLY A 303 -33.34 -12.24 -9.06
C GLY A 303 -32.83 -12.85 -7.74
N PHE A 304 -32.13 -13.98 -7.82
CA PHE A 304 -31.54 -14.64 -6.65
C PHE A 304 -30.52 -13.75 -5.93
N LEU A 305 -29.67 -13.03 -6.67
CA LEU A 305 -28.75 -12.06 -6.13
C LEU A 305 -29.49 -10.97 -5.36
N ARG A 306 -30.53 -10.37 -5.94
CA ARG A 306 -31.26 -9.27 -5.30
C ARG A 306 -32.04 -9.73 -4.06
N GLU A 307 -32.62 -10.91 -4.09
CA GLU A 307 -33.54 -11.41 -3.06
C GLU A 307 -32.83 -12.14 -1.90
N SER A 308 -31.75 -12.87 -2.17
CA SER A 308 -31.13 -13.76 -1.17
C SER A 308 -29.72 -13.35 -0.77
N VAL A 309 -28.91 -12.88 -1.72
CA VAL A 309 -27.45 -12.68 -1.51
C VAL A 309 -27.10 -11.21 -1.29
N GLY A 310 -27.81 -10.29 -1.94
CA GLY A 310 -27.45 -8.88 -2.05
C GLY A 310 -27.43 -8.16 -0.71
N GLN A 311 -28.37 -8.46 0.19
CA GLN A 311 -28.33 -7.94 1.55
C GLN A 311 -27.04 -8.36 2.26
N HIS A 312 -26.73 -9.66 2.29
CA HIS A 312 -25.52 -10.17 2.95
C HIS A 312 -24.24 -9.59 2.36
N LEU A 313 -24.18 -9.41 1.04
CA LEU A 313 -23.06 -8.76 0.37
C LEU A 313 -22.91 -7.31 0.80
N PHE A 314 -24.01 -6.54 0.80
CA PHE A 314 -24.00 -5.15 1.21
C PHE A 314 -23.61 -4.98 2.69
N LEU A 315 -24.13 -5.84 3.57
CA LEU A 315 -23.77 -5.85 4.99
C LEU A 315 -22.28 -6.14 5.19
N MET A 316 -21.73 -7.14 4.48
CA MET A 316 -20.29 -7.45 4.55
C MET A 316 -19.42 -6.28 4.08
N VAL A 317 -19.78 -5.65 2.95
CA VAL A 317 -19.05 -4.50 2.42
C VAL A 317 -19.14 -3.31 3.37
N SER A 318 -20.33 -3.04 3.92
CA SER A 318 -20.53 -1.97 4.90
C SER A 318 -19.73 -2.22 6.18
N ALA A 319 -19.73 -3.46 6.67
CA ALA A 319 -18.96 -3.86 7.84
C ALA A 319 -17.45 -3.68 7.61
N LEU A 320 -16.94 -4.04 6.42
CA LEU A 320 -15.54 -3.79 6.04
C LEU A 320 -15.22 -2.29 6.05
N THR A 321 -16.03 -1.47 5.38
CA THR A 321 -15.81 -0.02 5.30
C THR A 321 -15.86 0.63 6.69
N GLN A 322 -16.82 0.25 7.53
CA GLN A 322 -16.91 0.75 8.91
C GLN A 322 -15.72 0.28 9.75
N GLN A 323 -15.32 -0.97 9.62
CA GLN A 323 -14.20 -1.53 10.37
C GLN A 323 -12.88 -0.83 10.02
N THR A 324 -12.63 -0.60 8.73
CA THR A 324 -11.51 0.22 8.26
C THR A 324 -11.54 1.61 8.88
N ALA A 325 -12.70 2.28 8.86
CA ALA A 325 -12.84 3.67 9.31
C ALA A 325 -12.64 3.88 10.82
N LYS A 326 -12.66 2.81 11.63
CA LYS A 326 -12.33 2.85 13.07
C LYS A 326 -10.84 3.10 13.33
N GLY A 327 -9.97 2.83 12.36
CA GLY A 327 -8.52 2.96 12.50
C GLY A 327 -7.93 3.99 11.55
N PRO A 328 -6.66 4.41 11.79
CA PRO A 328 -5.96 5.32 10.90
C PRO A 328 -5.87 4.78 9.48
N VAL A 329 -6.07 5.67 8.51
CA VAL A 329 -5.86 5.41 7.08
C VAL A 329 -4.93 6.48 6.55
N ASP A 330 -3.84 6.09 5.90
CA ASP A 330 -2.93 7.01 5.24
C ASP A 330 -3.58 7.50 3.94
N CYS A 331 -3.74 8.81 3.74
CA CYS A 331 -4.51 9.33 2.60
C CYS A 331 -3.70 9.45 1.31
N VAL A 332 -2.41 9.10 1.34
CA VAL A 332 -1.51 9.12 0.16
C VAL A 332 -1.32 7.72 -0.39
N THR A 333 -1.01 6.76 0.47
CA THR A 333 -0.80 5.35 0.13
C THR A 333 -2.06 4.50 0.28
N GLU A 334 -3.11 5.03 0.91
CA GLU A 334 -4.37 4.33 1.21
C GLU A 334 -4.22 3.08 2.11
N LYS A 335 -3.05 2.91 2.75
CA LYS A 335 -2.82 1.85 3.74
C LYS A 335 -3.60 2.15 5.02
N ALA A 336 -4.17 1.11 5.63
CA ALA A 336 -5.01 1.25 6.81
C ALA A 336 -4.57 0.31 7.94
N LEU A 337 -4.84 0.71 9.18
CA LEU A 337 -4.55 -0.12 10.35
C LEU A 337 -5.43 -1.37 10.42
N TYR A 338 -6.72 -1.23 10.14
CA TYR A 338 -7.67 -2.35 10.06
C TYR A 338 -7.91 -2.71 8.59
N THR A 339 -7.45 -3.88 8.20
CA THR A 339 -7.54 -4.42 6.84
C THR A 339 -7.47 -5.94 6.89
N LEU A 340 -7.85 -6.61 5.80
CA LEU A 340 -7.65 -8.05 5.63
C LEU A 340 -6.40 -8.39 4.80
N SER A 341 -5.73 -7.37 4.25
CA SER A 341 -4.63 -7.52 3.32
C SER A 341 -3.31 -7.01 3.90
N GLU A 342 -2.28 -7.87 3.89
CA GLU A 342 -0.95 -7.54 4.40
C GLU A 342 -0.29 -6.39 3.62
N ASP A 343 -0.47 -6.36 2.29
CA ASP A 343 0.13 -5.33 1.43
C ASP A 343 -0.44 -3.93 1.71
N TRP A 344 -1.66 -3.88 2.25
CA TRP A 344 -2.40 -2.65 2.55
C TRP A 344 -2.41 -2.31 4.05
N LEU A 345 -1.65 -3.05 4.86
CA LEU A 345 -1.55 -2.83 6.28
C LEU A 345 -0.67 -1.62 6.58
N LEU A 346 -1.17 -0.73 7.43
CA LEU A 346 -0.40 0.39 7.95
C LEU A 346 0.49 -0.09 9.10
N TRP A 347 1.80 -0.20 8.82
CA TRP A 347 2.80 -0.68 9.77
C TRP A 347 3.34 0.39 10.73
N GLN A 348 2.97 1.64 10.51
CA GLN A 348 3.34 2.79 11.35
C GLN A 348 2.04 3.38 11.90
N ALA A 349 1.51 2.76 12.95
CA ALA A 349 0.39 3.34 13.67
C ALA A 349 0.94 4.46 14.56
N GLN A 350 0.72 5.72 14.18
CA GLN A 350 0.94 6.84 15.10
C GLN A 350 -0.10 6.79 16.22
N ASP A 351 0.24 7.30 17.41
CA ASP A 351 -0.73 7.49 18.50
C ASP A 351 -1.94 8.29 18.02
N PHE A 352 -3.11 7.66 18.09
CA PHE A 352 -4.38 8.24 17.68
C PHE A 352 -5.42 8.11 18.79
N SER A 353 -6.42 8.99 18.74
CA SER A 353 -7.54 9.02 19.66
C SER A 353 -8.84 9.17 18.86
N SER A 354 -9.90 8.50 19.32
CA SER A 354 -11.23 8.67 18.74
C SER A 354 -11.84 9.98 19.22
N LEU A 355 -12.44 10.72 18.30
CA LEU A 355 -13.10 12.01 18.54
C LEU A 355 -14.55 11.93 18.05
N LYS A 356 -15.49 12.40 18.85
CA LYS A 356 -16.89 12.63 18.48
C LYS A 356 -17.10 14.10 18.17
N LEU A 357 -17.25 14.42 16.89
CA LEU A 357 -17.46 15.79 16.41
C LEU A 357 -18.95 16.13 16.39
N LYS A 358 -19.32 17.34 16.78
CA LYS A 358 -20.67 17.89 16.66
C LYS A 358 -20.75 18.72 15.39
N VAL A 359 -21.31 18.15 14.34
CA VAL A 359 -21.29 18.76 13.01
C VAL A 359 -22.58 19.51 12.76
N LEU A 360 -22.42 20.79 12.44
CA LEU A 360 -23.50 21.72 12.18
C LEU A 360 -23.59 21.99 10.68
N PHE A 361 -24.78 21.75 10.12
CA PHE A 361 -25.13 22.12 8.76
C PHE A 361 -25.95 23.40 8.81
N ALA A 362 -25.74 24.32 7.87
CA ALA A 362 -26.57 25.51 7.80
C ALA A 362 -27.91 25.18 7.11
N VAL A 363 -29.02 25.64 7.69
CA VAL A 363 -30.38 25.35 7.24
C VAL A 363 -31.12 26.66 7.03
N GLY A 364 -31.79 26.80 5.88
CA GLY A 364 -32.59 27.99 5.57
C GLY A 364 -31.78 29.25 5.20
N SER A 365 -32.49 30.38 5.06
CA SER A 365 -31.95 31.68 4.65
C SER A 365 -31.72 32.66 5.81
N GLU A 366 -32.18 32.34 7.03
CA GLU A 366 -32.14 33.24 8.20
C GLU A 366 -31.14 32.81 9.28
N GLY A 367 -30.11 32.03 8.92
CA GLY A 367 -29.00 31.71 9.81
C GLY A 367 -29.28 30.61 10.85
N GLU A 368 -30.40 29.91 10.72
CA GLU A 368 -30.67 28.70 11.50
C GLU A 368 -29.63 27.61 11.19
N VAL A 369 -29.24 26.90 12.23
CA VAL A 369 -28.28 25.80 12.15
C VAL A 369 -29.04 24.52 12.45
N SER A 370 -28.74 23.45 11.71
CA SER A 370 -29.32 22.14 11.97
C SER A 370 -29.04 21.70 13.41
N GLU A 371 -29.84 20.75 13.89
CA GLU A 371 -29.40 19.95 15.03
C GLU A 371 -28.01 19.33 14.72
N PRO A 372 -27.11 19.28 15.72
CA PRO A 372 -25.76 18.75 15.52
C PRO A 372 -25.83 17.26 15.14
N LEU A 373 -25.19 16.92 14.03
CA LEU A 373 -24.92 15.55 13.64
C LEU A 373 -23.64 15.09 14.35
N GLU A 374 -23.74 14.04 15.17
CA GLU A 374 -22.55 13.41 15.74
C GLU A 374 -21.81 12.60 14.68
N VAL A 375 -20.52 12.90 14.50
CA VAL A 375 -19.63 12.22 13.54
C VAL A 375 -18.39 11.73 14.26
N SER A 376 -18.11 10.42 14.16
CA SER A 376 -16.88 9.84 14.70
C SER A 376 -15.71 10.06 13.73
N ALA A 377 -14.61 10.60 14.25
CA ALA A 377 -13.35 10.84 13.55
C ALA A 377 -12.16 10.39 14.42
N LEU A 378 -10.96 10.44 13.87
CA LEU A 378 -9.70 10.16 14.55
C LEU A 378 -8.85 11.42 14.58
N SER A 379 -8.07 11.61 15.64
CA SER A 379 -7.16 12.76 15.74
C SER A 379 -6.12 12.81 14.61
N CYS A 380 -5.77 11.67 14.01
CA CYS A 380 -4.90 11.58 12.85
C CYS A 380 -5.62 11.61 11.50
N ASP A 381 -6.94 11.84 11.44
CA ASP A 381 -7.62 12.02 10.15
C ASP A 381 -7.18 13.35 9.51
N SER A 382 -6.91 13.33 8.21
CA SER A 382 -6.71 14.55 7.41
C SER A 382 -8.02 15.32 7.23
N VAL A 383 -7.92 16.60 6.88
CA VAL A 383 -9.09 17.45 6.63
C VAL A 383 -10.03 16.84 5.57
N GLU A 384 -9.49 16.22 4.52
CA GLU A 384 -10.31 15.57 3.48
C GLU A 384 -11.03 14.31 4.01
N GLN A 385 -10.34 13.47 4.79
CA GLN A 385 -10.96 12.30 5.41
C GLN A 385 -12.10 12.68 6.37
N VAL A 386 -11.95 13.78 7.09
CA VAL A 386 -13.02 14.31 7.96
C VAL A 386 -14.22 14.75 7.12
N LYS A 387 -14.01 15.46 6.00
CA LYS A 387 -15.11 15.81 5.07
C LYS A 387 -15.82 14.56 4.55
N GLU A 388 -15.08 13.55 4.10
CA GLU A 388 -15.64 12.28 3.62
C GLU A 388 -16.48 11.58 4.69
N LYS A 389 -15.99 11.50 5.94
CA LYS A 389 -16.74 10.94 7.09
C LYS A 389 -18.03 11.72 7.35
N ILE A 390 -17.97 13.05 7.37
CA ILE A 390 -19.15 13.92 7.56
C ILE A 390 -20.21 13.67 6.49
N LEU A 391 -19.81 13.67 5.22
CA LEU A 391 -20.72 13.48 4.09
C LEU A 391 -21.32 12.06 4.08
N SER A 392 -20.52 11.06 4.44
CA SER A 392 -20.96 9.67 4.56
C SER A 392 -21.99 9.51 5.70
N THR A 393 -21.72 10.05 6.88
CA THR A 393 -22.68 10.04 8.01
C THR A 393 -23.96 10.79 7.66
N PHE A 394 -23.86 11.92 6.96
CA PHE A 394 -25.04 12.66 6.50
C PHE A 394 -25.88 11.82 5.53
N LYS A 395 -25.26 11.23 4.50
CA LYS A 395 -25.98 10.37 3.53
C LYS A 395 -26.61 9.16 4.23
N ALA A 396 -25.92 8.56 5.20
CA ALA A 396 -26.45 7.42 5.96
C ALA A 396 -27.66 7.79 6.84
N LYS A 397 -27.65 8.97 7.48
CA LYS A 397 -28.75 9.43 8.34
C LYS A 397 -29.95 9.93 7.56
N PHE A 398 -29.73 10.66 6.47
CA PHE A 398 -30.79 11.37 5.74
C PHE A 398 -31.19 10.73 4.41
N GLY A 399 -30.40 9.79 3.88
CA GLY A 399 -30.71 9.05 2.65
C GLY A 399 -30.39 9.76 1.34
N PHE A 400 -29.86 10.99 1.38
CA PHE A 400 -29.49 11.78 0.20
C PHE A 400 -28.16 12.53 0.41
N PRO A 401 -27.42 12.86 -0.66
CA PRO A 401 -26.17 13.62 -0.52
C PRO A 401 -26.44 15.06 -0.08
N TYR A 402 -25.58 15.59 0.80
CA TYR A 402 -25.70 16.97 1.24
C TYR A 402 -25.48 17.94 0.08
N ASN A 403 -26.52 18.72 -0.23
CA ASN A 403 -26.52 19.73 -1.28
C ASN A 403 -27.22 21.00 -0.74
N LYS A 404 -26.45 21.90 -0.11
CA LYS A 404 -26.62 23.38 -0.03
C LYS A 404 -26.82 24.04 1.36
N TYR A 405 -26.43 25.33 1.37
CA TYR A 405 -26.75 26.51 2.21
C TYR A 405 -26.00 26.71 3.56
N GLU A 406 -26.04 27.95 4.08
CA GLU A 406 -24.90 28.73 4.64
C GLU A 406 -25.28 29.64 5.84
N ASN A 407 -24.30 29.99 6.70
CA ASN A 407 -24.39 31.13 7.65
C ASN A 407 -22.98 31.71 7.98
N LYS A 408 -22.88 33.01 8.30
CA LYS A 408 -21.69 33.73 8.79
C LYS A 408 -21.54 33.63 10.32
N GLY A 409 -20.41 33.10 10.77
CA GLY A 409 -19.94 33.16 12.16
C GLY A 409 -18.41 33.16 12.19
N SER A 410 -17.79 33.48 13.34
CA SER A 410 -16.33 33.43 13.49
C SER A 410 -15.86 32.00 13.71
N PHE A 411 -15.55 31.28 12.62
CA PHE A 411 -14.94 29.95 12.64
C PHE A 411 -13.57 30.01 11.96
N VAL A 412 -12.61 29.23 12.46
CA VAL A 412 -11.32 29.02 11.79
C VAL A 412 -11.51 27.99 10.70
N THR A 413 -11.05 28.30 9.48
CA THR A 413 -11.14 27.39 8.34
C THR A 413 -10.04 26.33 8.47
N LEU A 414 -10.40 25.05 8.30
CA LEU A 414 -9.43 23.96 8.22
C LEU A 414 -9.00 23.77 6.77
N GLU A 415 -7.71 23.91 6.50
CA GLU A 415 -7.09 23.72 5.19
C GLU A 415 -6.34 22.39 5.15
N GLU A 416 -6.21 21.79 3.97
CA GLU A 416 -5.47 20.53 3.79
C GLU A 416 -3.97 20.74 4.01
N VAL A 417 -3.46 21.91 3.62
CA VAL A 417 -2.11 22.42 3.91
C VAL A 417 -2.20 23.93 4.11
N ASP A 418 -1.54 24.46 5.13
CA ASP A 418 -1.46 25.89 5.42
C ASP A 418 -0.02 26.32 5.75
N ALA A 419 0.18 27.59 6.11
CA ALA A 419 1.51 28.12 6.45
C ALA A 419 2.14 27.48 7.70
N SER A 420 1.38 26.71 8.48
CA SER A 420 1.85 26.02 9.68
C SER A 420 2.15 24.54 9.45
N SER A 421 1.86 24.01 8.24
CA SER A 421 2.11 22.61 7.88
C SER A 421 3.59 22.23 8.01
N GLU A 422 3.83 21.03 8.52
CA GLU A 422 5.18 20.48 8.67
C GLU A 422 5.75 20.11 7.30
N VAL A 423 7.03 20.40 7.07
CA VAL A 423 7.74 20.09 5.81
C VAL A 423 8.97 19.24 6.14
N ILE A 424 9.06 18.06 5.52
CA ILE A 424 10.18 17.14 5.64
C ILE A 424 10.85 17.02 4.27
N GLY A 425 12.07 17.55 4.14
CA GLY A 425 12.77 17.62 2.86
C GLY A 425 12.01 18.48 1.85
N GLU A 426 11.51 17.86 0.78
CA GLU A 426 10.72 18.51 -0.27
C GLU A 426 9.21 18.19 -0.18
N VAL A 427 8.79 17.41 0.83
CA VAL A 427 7.43 16.90 0.96
C VAL A 427 6.73 17.56 2.15
N THR A 428 5.46 17.94 1.96
CA THR A 428 4.65 18.63 2.99
C THR A 428 3.68 17.66 3.66
N MET A 429 3.61 17.69 4.99
CA MET A 429 2.67 16.90 5.77
C MET A 429 1.26 17.47 5.64
N LEU A 430 0.28 16.59 5.39
CA LEU A 430 -1.13 16.98 5.36
C LEU A 430 -1.63 17.29 6.78
N ASN A 431 -2.41 18.37 6.91
CA ASN A 431 -2.93 18.81 8.20
C ASN A 431 -4.01 17.85 8.71
N THR A 432 -3.91 17.50 9.99
CA THR A 432 -4.82 16.57 10.69
C THR A 432 -5.63 17.28 11.77
N LEU A 433 -6.63 16.60 12.36
CA LEU A 433 -7.33 17.14 13.53
C LEU A 433 -6.38 17.41 14.72
N LYS A 434 -5.33 16.59 14.88
CA LYS A 434 -4.28 16.76 15.88
C LYS A 434 -3.43 18.00 15.62
N HIS A 435 -3.12 18.30 14.36
CA HIS A 435 -2.43 19.53 13.94
C HIS A 435 -3.16 20.78 14.45
N TYR A 436 -4.47 20.82 14.24
CA TYR A 436 -5.34 21.91 14.71
C TYR A 436 -5.78 21.79 16.18
N LYS A 437 -5.29 20.77 16.91
CA LYS A 437 -5.61 20.50 18.32
C LYS A 437 -7.11 20.42 18.61
N VAL A 438 -7.87 19.81 17.69
CA VAL A 438 -9.32 19.66 17.82
C VAL A 438 -9.65 18.71 18.97
N PRO A 439 -10.39 19.15 20.00
CA PRO A 439 -10.75 18.30 21.14
C PRO A 439 -11.95 17.39 20.82
N ASP A 440 -12.15 16.38 21.66
CA ASP A 440 -13.38 15.58 21.64
C ASP A 440 -14.62 16.46 21.93
N GLY A 441 -15.74 16.21 21.26
CA GLY A 441 -16.94 17.04 21.35
C GLY A 441 -16.87 18.37 20.61
N ALA A 442 -15.80 18.65 19.85
CA ALA A 442 -15.64 19.89 19.10
C ALA A 442 -16.77 20.11 18.09
N THR A 443 -17.13 21.37 17.90
CA THR A 443 -18.17 21.77 16.92
C THR A 443 -17.52 22.10 15.59
N ILE A 444 -17.94 21.41 14.52
CA ILE A 444 -17.48 21.63 13.15
C ILE A 444 -18.63 22.16 12.31
N LYS A 445 -18.37 23.15 11.46
CA LYS A 445 -19.39 23.73 10.58
C LYS A 445 -19.07 23.42 9.12
N VAL A 446 -20.07 22.96 8.37
CA VAL A 446 -19.94 22.64 6.95
C VAL A 446 -20.42 23.82 6.11
N LEU A 447 -19.60 24.25 5.14
CA LEU A 447 -19.90 25.36 4.22
C LEU A 447 -19.92 24.87 2.77
N SER A 448 -20.76 25.48 1.92
CA SER A 448 -20.86 25.14 0.50
C SER A 448 -20.06 26.10 -0.38
N LYS A 449 -19.24 25.55 -1.30
CA LYS A 449 -18.48 26.33 -2.31
C LYS A 449 -19.36 27.13 -3.28
N LYS A 450 -20.66 26.83 -3.39
CA LYS A 450 -21.58 27.51 -4.34
C LYS A 450 -22.07 28.87 -3.85
N THR A 451 -21.98 29.15 -2.55
CA THR A 451 -22.52 30.39 -1.92
C THR A 451 -21.43 31.24 -1.25
N HIS A 452 -20.32 30.63 -0.82
CA HIS A 452 -19.11 31.34 -0.40
C HIS A 452 -17.97 31.09 -1.41
N PRO A 453 -17.27 32.15 -1.89
CA PRO A 453 -15.94 31.99 -2.44
C PRO A 453 -15.10 31.23 -1.42
N PRO A 454 -14.29 30.24 -1.83
CA PRO A 454 -13.48 29.52 -0.87
C PRO A 454 -12.58 30.55 -0.15
N VAL A 455 -12.62 30.53 1.19
CA VAL A 455 -11.84 31.45 2.04
C VAL A 455 -10.34 31.28 1.76
N SER A 456 -9.98 30.08 1.30
CA SER A 456 -8.68 29.70 0.78
C SER A 456 -8.69 29.60 -0.76
N PRO A 457 -7.64 30.02 -1.48
CA PRO A 457 -7.47 29.67 -2.89
C PRO A 457 -7.11 28.17 -3.11
N GLN A 458 -6.96 27.37 -2.05
CA GLN A 458 -6.58 25.96 -2.14
C GLN A 458 -7.68 25.10 -2.79
N GLY A 459 -7.36 24.53 -3.96
CA GLY A 459 -8.13 23.46 -4.60
C GLY A 459 -8.00 22.13 -3.86
N SER A 460 -8.70 21.10 -4.32
CA SER A 460 -8.50 19.72 -3.81
C SER A 460 -7.05 19.32 -4.09
N LEU A 461 -6.27 18.98 -3.05
CA LEU A 461 -4.87 18.56 -3.26
C LEU A 461 -4.81 17.18 -3.93
N LYS A 462 -5.82 16.33 -3.71
CA LYS A 462 -5.94 15.02 -4.38
C LYS A 462 -6.03 15.12 -5.91
N ASP A 463 -6.38 16.29 -6.45
CA ASP A 463 -6.50 16.50 -7.90
C ASP A 463 -5.13 16.86 -8.54
N ASP A 464 -4.07 17.06 -7.75
CA ASP A 464 -2.70 17.30 -8.24
C ASP A 464 -2.09 16.01 -8.80
N GLU A 465 -1.64 16.03 -10.06
CA GLU A 465 -1.02 14.86 -10.72
C GLU A 465 0.18 14.31 -9.94
N ASN A 466 0.89 15.15 -9.18
CA ASN A 466 2.03 14.74 -8.35
C ASN A 466 1.71 14.79 -6.84
N PHE A 467 0.45 14.55 -6.45
CA PHE A 467 0.02 14.56 -5.05
C PHE A 467 0.91 13.66 -4.17
N SER A 468 1.16 12.41 -4.57
CA SER A 468 1.97 11.46 -3.81
C SER A 468 3.47 11.78 -3.73
N GLY A 469 3.96 12.68 -4.60
CA GLY A 469 5.35 13.14 -4.57
C GLY A 469 5.55 14.41 -3.76
N LYS A 470 4.49 15.21 -3.58
CA LYS A 470 4.52 16.51 -2.89
C LYS A 470 4.02 16.44 -1.45
N TYR A 471 3.18 15.47 -1.13
CA TYR A 471 2.51 15.36 0.16
C TYR A 471 2.69 13.99 0.81
N PHE A 472 2.73 13.98 2.14
CA PHE A 472 2.70 12.76 2.96
C PHE A 472 1.72 12.93 4.13
N HIS A 473 1.35 11.81 4.76
CA HIS A 473 0.40 11.83 5.88
C HIS A 473 0.93 11.06 7.09
N LEU A 474 0.75 9.74 7.13
CA LEU A 474 1.15 8.89 8.26
C LEU A 474 2.49 8.18 7.99
N ILE A 475 2.82 7.98 6.71
CA ILE A 475 4.04 7.30 6.28
C ILE A 475 5.06 8.34 5.80
N ASP A 476 6.27 8.25 6.34
CA ASP A 476 7.41 9.09 5.94
C ASP A 476 7.85 8.77 4.49
N PRO A 477 8.06 9.78 3.63
CA PRO A 477 8.52 9.61 2.24
C PRO A 477 9.79 8.77 2.09
N ASP A 478 10.78 8.94 2.97
CA ASP A 478 12.05 8.22 2.91
C ASP A 478 11.84 6.73 3.17
N VAL A 479 10.87 6.40 4.02
CA VAL A 479 10.47 5.03 4.34
C VAL A 479 9.69 4.40 3.18
N ASP A 480 8.88 5.15 2.44
CA ASP A 480 8.20 4.64 1.23
C ASP A 480 9.18 4.41 0.07
N GLU A 481 10.14 5.32 -0.15
CA GLU A 481 11.20 5.16 -1.17
C GLU A 481 12.12 3.97 -0.91
N ASP A 482 12.62 3.81 0.33
CA ASP A 482 13.46 2.68 0.70
C ASP A 482 12.70 1.34 0.58
N GLN A 483 11.38 1.35 0.83
CA GLN A 483 10.51 0.19 0.63
C GLN A 483 10.36 -0.21 -0.84
N ARG A 484 10.25 0.76 -1.76
CA ARG A 484 10.17 0.48 -3.21
C ARG A 484 11.49 -0.07 -3.75
N LYS A 485 12.62 0.44 -3.26
CA LYS A 485 13.97 0.10 -3.74
C LYS A 485 14.51 -1.22 -3.18
N ASN A 486 14.10 -1.64 -1.98
CA ASN A 486 14.71 -2.82 -1.34
C ASN A 486 13.71 -3.76 -0.62
N PRO A 487 12.88 -4.49 -1.36
CA PRO A 487 11.86 -5.37 -0.79
C PRO A 487 12.43 -6.57 -0.02
N GLU A 488 13.72 -6.93 -0.10
CA GLU A 488 14.27 -8.08 0.63
C GLU A 488 14.65 -7.78 2.10
N ARG A 489 14.82 -6.50 2.47
CA ARG A 489 14.93 -6.08 3.89
C ARG A 489 13.61 -6.25 4.68
N LYS A 490 12.56 -6.80 4.04
CA LYS A 490 11.22 -7.19 4.55
C LYS A 490 11.18 -7.88 5.92
N LYS A 491 12.28 -8.45 6.43
CA LYS A 491 12.34 -9.26 7.65
C LYS A 491 13.01 -8.52 8.81
N LEU A 492 12.36 -7.53 9.41
CA LEU A 492 12.76 -7.09 10.74
C LEU A 492 11.54 -6.88 11.65
N LYS A 493 11.18 -7.96 12.36
CA LYS A 493 10.46 -8.11 13.65
C LYS A 493 9.21 -7.26 14.02
N LEU A 494 8.90 -6.13 13.37
CA LEU A 494 7.71 -5.32 13.64
C LEU A 494 6.47 -5.78 12.85
N LYS A 495 6.65 -6.42 11.69
CA LYS A 495 5.52 -6.90 10.86
C LYS A 495 4.66 -7.98 11.54
N GLU A 496 5.25 -8.85 12.36
CA GLU A 496 4.50 -9.90 13.03
C GLU A 496 3.54 -9.34 14.10
N VAL A 497 3.89 -8.20 14.71
CA VAL A 497 3.10 -7.51 15.74
C VAL A 497 1.82 -6.93 15.14
N HIS A 498 1.91 -6.23 14.01
CA HIS A 498 0.75 -5.61 13.36
C HIS A 498 -0.12 -6.60 12.60
N LEU A 499 0.37 -7.83 12.32
CA LEU A 499 -0.46 -8.91 11.77
C LEU A 499 -1.64 -9.28 12.69
N THR A 500 -1.51 -9.03 14.00
CA THR A 500 -2.61 -9.20 14.95
C THR A 500 -3.82 -8.31 14.63
N LYS A 501 -3.62 -7.18 13.94
CA LYS A 501 -4.70 -6.30 13.47
C LYS A 501 -5.46 -6.86 12.27
N LEU A 502 -4.83 -7.72 11.45
CA LEU A 502 -5.56 -8.50 10.44
C LEU A 502 -6.50 -9.51 11.12
N LEU A 503 -6.00 -10.16 12.17
CA LEU A 503 -6.80 -11.08 12.98
C LEU A 503 -7.92 -10.35 13.72
N SER A 504 -7.70 -9.12 14.19
CA SER A 504 -8.76 -8.32 14.83
C SER A 504 -9.83 -7.92 13.85
N THR A 505 -9.44 -7.43 12.67
CA THR A 505 -10.36 -7.11 11.57
C THR A 505 -11.22 -8.31 11.16
N LYS A 506 -10.65 -9.52 11.23
CA LYS A 506 -11.37 -10.77 10.97
C LYS A 506 -12.14 -11.34 12.18
N ALA A 507 -11.78 -11.00 13.42
CA ALA A 507 -11.90 -11.85 14.61
C ALA A 507 -13.21 -12.67 14.66
N ARG A 508 -13.10 -14.01 14.76
CA ARG A 508 -14.20 -14.99 14.88
C ARG A 508 -14.77 -14.96 16.31
N GLY A 509 -16.09 -14.99 16.46
CA GLY A 509 -16.75 -15.16 17.76
C GLY A 509 -16.51 -16.55 18.27
N THR A 510 -15.57 -16.69 19.18
CA THR A 510 -15.35 -17.96 19.85
C THR A 510 -16.39 -18.10 20.95
N LYS A 511 -17.39 -18.98 20.75
CA LYS A 511 -18.05 -19.64 21.88
C LYS A 511 -16.99 -20.52 22.55
N THR A 512 -16.46 -20.09 23.69
CA THR A 512 -15.71 -20.99 24.57
C THR A 512 -16.68 -22.02 25.09
N ALA A 513 -16.57 -23.24 24.59
CA ALA A 513 -17.20 -24.41 25.17
C ALA A 513 -16.43 -24.79 26.43
N GLU A 514 -16.69 -24.11 27.55
CA GLU A 514 -16.30 -24.59 28.87
C GLU A 514 -17.23 -23.97 29.93
N ASN A 515 -18.05 -24.85 30.49
CA ASN A 515 -18.89 -24.74 31.67
C ASN A 515 -20.29 -24.10 31.57
N ASP A 516 -21.22 -24.85 32.16
CA ASP A 516 -22.65 -24.64 32.28
C ASP A 516 -23.03 -23.29 32.90
N ASN A 517 -24.18 -22.79 32.45
CA ASN A 517 -25.02 -21.79 33.10
C ASN A 517 -24.33 -20.48 33.52
N THR A 518 -24.02 -19.64 32.53
CA THR A 518 -24.05 -18.18 32.76
C THR A 518 -24.49 -17.47 31.48
N LEU A 519 -25.69 -16.87 31.54
CA LEU A 519 -26.29 -16.02 30.52
C LEU A 519 -25.50 -14.70 30.44
N PHE A 520 -24.33 -14.70 29.79
CA PHE A 520 -23.59 -13.48 29.42
C PHE A 520 -23.58 -13.36 27.90
N SER A 521 -24.50 -12.51 27.41
CA SER A 521 -24.54 -11.76 26.15
C SER A 521 -23.57 -12.18 25.02
N ASP A 522 -24.15 -12.69 23.93
CA ASP A 522 -23.59 -12.83 22.58
C ASP A 522 -22.88 -11.55 22.09
N SER A 523 -21.60 -11.40 22.41
CA SER A 523 -20.82 -10.20 22.06
C SER A 523 -19.49 -10.59 21.40
N LYS A 524 -19.29 -10.03 20.18
CA LYS A 524 -18.01 -9.64 19.52
C LYS A 524 -17.44 -10.56 18.44
N VAL A 525 -17.67 -10.18 17.17
CA VAL A 525 -16.99 -10.70 15.96
C VAL A 525 -16.87 -9.61 14.91
N ALA A 526 -15.66 -9.18 14.56
CA ALA A 526 -15.42 -8.30 13.43
C ALA A 526 -15.53 -9.07 12.10
N VAL A 527 -16.19 -8.50 11.08
CA VAL A 527 -16.40 -8.89 9.66
C VAL A 527 -16.73 -10.37 9.32
N HIS A 528 -16.14 -11.37 9.95
CA HIS A 528 -16.24 -12.79 9.62
C HIS A 528 -17.66 -13.36 9.69
N SER A 529 -18.51 -12.92 10.62
CA SER A 529 -19.93 -13.33 10.65
C SER A 529 -20.66 -12.93 9.36
N PHE A 530 -20.40 -11.72 8.85
CA PHE A 530 -20.93 -11.25 7.57
C PHE A 530 -20.39 -12.06 6.40
N VAL A 531 -19.11 -12.46 6.43
CA VAL A 531 -18.51 -13.35 5.42
C VAL A 531 -19.17 -14.73 5.43
N GLU A 532 -19.33 -15.35 6.61
CA GLU A 532 -20.01 -16.65 6.72
C GLU A 532 -21.45 -16.57 6.21
N ASN A 533 -22.19 -15.53 6.59
CA ASN A 533 -23.58 -15.33 6.16
C ASN A 533 -23.66 -15.13 4.64
N LEU A 534 -22.76 -14.33 4.06
CA LEU A 534 -22.67 -14.18 2.60
C LEU A 534 -22.41 -15.54 1.93
N PHE A 535 -21.40 -16.28 2.38
CA PHE A 535 -21.03 -17.57 1.80
C PHE A 535 -22.19 -18.57 1.86
N ARG A 536 -22.84 -18.69 3.03
CA ARG A 536 -24.02 -19.56 3.21
C ARG A 536 -25.24 -19.09 2.43
N SER A 537 -25.38 -17.79 2.15
CA SER A 537 -26.45 -17.30 1.26
C SER A 537 -26.20 -17.68 -0.21
N ILE A 538 -24.93 -17.81 -0.63
CA ILE A 538 -24.56 -18.17 -2.00
C ILE A 538 -24.75 -19.67 -2.26
N TRP A 539 -24.24 -20.54 -1.38
CA TRP A 539 -24.43 -21.99 -1.47
C TRP A 539 -25.59 -22.51 -0.60
N GLY A 540 -26.52 -21.61 -0.28
CA GLY A 540 -27.77 -21.94 0.38
C GLY A 540 -28.85 -22.32 -0.64
N THR A 541 -29.82 -23.11 -0.20
CA THR A 541 -31.00 -23.48 -1.01
C THR A 541 -32.26 -23.00 -0.30
N PRO A 542 -32.75 -21.78 -0.61
CA PRO A 542 -34.04 -21.33 -0.10
C PRO A 542 -35.12 -22.36 -0.41
N HIS A 543 -35.91 -22.75 0.58
CA HIS A 543 -36.98 -23.77 0.42
C HIS A 543 -36.46 -25.12 -0.11
N SER A 544 -35.19 -25.45 0.14
CA SER A 544 -34.51 -26.66 -0.33
C SER A 544 -34.42 -26.81 -1.85
N ARG A 545 -34.60 -25.70 -2.60
CA ARG A 545 -34.47 -25.65 -4.07
C ARG A 545 -33.32 -24.74 -4.47
N ALA A 546 -32.56 -25.16 -5.47
CA ALA A 546 -31.54 -24.30 -6.08
C ALA A 546 -32.20 -23.41 -7.15
N PRO A 547 -31.60 -22.25 -7.51
CA PRO A 547 -32.08 -21.44 -8.62
C PRO A 547 -32.17 -22.26 -9.91
N HIS A 548 -33.24 -22.05 -10.71
CA HIS A 548 -33.49 -22.81 -11.94
C HIS A 548 -32.26 -22.89 -12.85
N ALA A 549 -31.60 -21.76 -13.09
CA ALA A 549 -30.41 -21.71 -13.94
C ALA A 549 -29.22 -22.50 -13.39
N VAL A 550 -29.02 -22.56 -12.06
CA VAL A 550 -27.94 -23.36 -11.45
C VAL A 550 -28.22 -24.84 -11.65
N LYS A 551 -29.43 -25.29 -11.31
CA LYS A 551 -29.82 -26.70 -11.43
C LYS A 551 -29.76 -27.15 -12.90
N TYR A 552 -30.37 -26.39 -13.80
CA TYR A 552 -30.35 -26.69 -15.23
C TYR A 552 -28.92 -26.76 -15.78
N PHE A 553 -28.08 -25.77 -15.49
CA PHE A 553 -26.71 -25.75 -16.02
C PHE A 553 -25.82 -26.83 -15.42
N PHE A 554 -26.01 -27.20 -14.15
CA PHE A 554 -25.26 -28.30 -13.54
C PHE A 554 -25.67 -29.66 -14.09
N ASP A 555 -26.95 -29.87 -14.37
CA ASP A 555 -27.44 -31.08 -15.05
C ASP A 555 -26.93 -31.16 -16.50
N PHE A 556 -26.83 -30.02 -17.18
CA PHE A 556 -26.17 -29.91 -18.49
C PHE A 556 -24.70 -30.38 -18.41
N LEU A 557 -23.93 -29.89 -17.43
CA LEU A 557 -22.53 -30.31 -17.25
C LEU A 557 -22.40 -31.80 -16.94
N ASP A 558 -23.29 -32.34 -16.10
CA ASP A 558 -23.33 -33.76 -15.76
C ASP A 558 -23.61 -34.59 -17.03
N THR A 559 -24.59 -34.19 -17.84
CA THR A 559 -24.91 -34.82 -19.14
C THR A 559 -23.74 -34.77 -20.13
N GLN A 560 -23.03 -33.63 -20.21
CA GLN A 560 -21.86 -33.53 -21.09
C GLN A 560 -20.71 -34.43 -20.64
N ALA A 561 -20.47 -34.53 -19.34
CA ALA A 561 -19.45 -35.45 -18.81
C ALA A 561 -19.79 -36.91 -19.13
N ASP A 562 -21.06 -37.30 -18.99
CA ASP A 562 -21.54 -38.64 -19.36
C ASP A 562 -21.35 -38.93 -20.85
N ASN A 563 -21.72 -37.98 -21.73
CA ASN A 563 -21.53 -38.09 -23.17
C ASN A 563 -20.05 -38.23 -23.55
N MET A 564 -19.17 -37.53 -22.84
CA MET A 564 -17.71 -37.60 -23.00
C MET A 564 -17.08 -38.80 -22.28
N LYS A 565 -17.89 -39.64 -21.60
CA LYS A 565 -17.47 -40.80 -20.81
C LYS A 565 -16.46 -40.45 -19.70
N ILE A 566 -16.62 -39.28 -19.09
CA ILE A 566 -15.80 -38.83 -17.96
C ILE A 566 -16.37 -39.42 -16.68
N THR A 567 -15.60 -40.31 -16.03
CA THR A 567 -16.00 -40.97 -14.79
C THR A 567 -15.40 -40.36 -13.53
N ASP A 568 -14.46 -39.42 -13.67
CA ASP A 568 -13.79 -38.75 -12.55
C ASP A 568 -14.68 -37.63 -11.96
N PRO A 569 -15.21 -37.79 -10.73
CA PRO A 569 -16.07 -36.79 -10.10
C PRO A 569 -15.37 -35.45 -9.84
N ASP A 570 -14.03 -35.43 -9.77
CA ASP A 570 -13.26 -34.21 -9.61
C ASP A 570 -13.40 -33.29 -10.83
N VAL A 571 -13.54 -33.87 -12.04
CA VAL A 571 -13.71 -33.08 -13.27
C VAL A 571 -15.01 -32.31 -13.22
N LEU A 572 -16.11 -32.98 -12.83
CA LEU A 572 -17.42 -32.34 -12.66
C LEU A 572 -17.40 -31.26 -11.60
N HIS A 573 -16.77 -31.52 -10.45
CA HIS A 573 -16.60 -30.52 -9.40
C HIS A 573 -15.84 -29.29 -9.91
N ILE A 574 -14.79 -29.49 -10.70
CA ILE A 574 -14.00 -28.40 -11.29
C ILE A 574 -14.83 -27.63 -12.33
N TRP A 575 -15.56 -28.30 -13.21
CA TRP A 575 -16.42 -27.63 -14.20
C TRP A 575 -17.51 -26.77 -13.54
N LYS A 576 -18.18 -27.29 -12.51
CA LYS A 576 -19.18 -26.55 -11.72
C LYS A 576 -18.54 -25.33 -11.04
N THR A 577 -17.35 -25.50 -10.47
CA THR A 577 -16.60 -24.41 -9.80
C THR A 577 -16.12 -23.33 -10.78
N ASN A 578 -15.62 -23.73 -11.94
CA ASN A 578 -15.10 -22.85 -12.97
C ASN A 578 -16.22 -22.11 -13.74
N SER A 579 -17.42 -22.68 -13.81
CA SER A 579 -18.55 -22.09 -14.53
C SER A 579 -19.35 -21.08 -13.72
N LEU A 580 -19.58 -21.34 -12.43
CA LEU A 580 -20.46 -20.52 -11.59
C LEU A 580 -19.70 -19.73 -10.50
N PRO A 581 -19.13 -20.35 -9.45
CA PRO A 581 -18.39 -19.63 -8.40
C PRO A 581 -17.30 -18.70 -8.94
N LEU A 582 -16.45 -19.21 -9.83
CA LEU A 582 -15.31 -18.45 -10.36
C LEU A 582 -15.73 -17.29 -11.26
N ARG A 583 -16.72 -17.49 -12.13
CA ARG A 583 -17.09 -16.52 -13.18
C ARG A 583 -18.11 -15.50 -12.73
N PHE A 584 -19.07 -15.93 -11.91
CA PHE A 584 -20.15 -15.07 -11.45
C PHE A 584 -19.89 -14.58 -10.02
N TRP A 585 -19.86 -15.48 -9.04
CA TRP A 585 -19.83 -15.08 -7.63
C TRP A 585 -18.55 -14.32 -7.22
N VAL A 586 -17.37 -14.77 -7.67
CA VAL A 586 -16.13 -14.02 -7.45
C VAL A 586 -16.20 -12.63 -8.08
N ASN A 587 -16.78 -12.51 -9.28
CA ASN A 587 -16.90 -11.23 -9.96
C ASN A 587 -17.81 -10.27 -9.17
N ILE A 588 -18.96 -10.75 -8.68
CA ILE A 588 -19.89 -9.98 -7.86
C ILE A 588 -19.26 -9.56 -6.52
N MET A 589 -18.60 -10.49 -5.82
CA MET A 589 -17.96 -10.19 -4.52
C MET A 589 -16.81 -9.21 -4.66
N LYS A 590 -15.99 -9.34 -5.70
CA LYS A 590 -14.90 -8.40 -5.96
C LYS A 590 -15.40 -7.05 -6.43
N ASN A 591 -16.55 -6.99 -7.12
CA ASN A 591 -17.07 -5.77 -7.71
C ASN A 591 -18.48 -5.44 -7.19
N PRO A 592 -18.63 -5.12 -5.89
CA PRO A 592 -19.94 -4.78 -5.30
C PRO A 592 -20.57 -3.54 -5.94
N GLN A 593 -19.77 -2.65 -6.53
CA GLN A 593 -20.26 -1.53 -7.31
C GLN A 593 -21.01 -1.98 -8.58
N PHE A 594 -20.92 -3.23 -9.01
CA PHE A 594 -21.81 -3.72 -10.09
C PHE A 594 -23.25 -3.92 -9.61
N VAL A 595 -23.45 -4.08 -8.29
CA VAL A 595 -24.75 -4.37 -7.68
C VAL A 595 -25.31 -3.15 -6.96
N PHE A 596 -24.46 -2.32 -6.37
CA PHE A 596 -24.87 -1.19 -5.54
C PHE A 596 -24.35 0.15 -6.07
N ASP A 597 -25.10 1.22 -5.82
CA ASP A 597 -24.63 2.60 -6.01
C ASP A 597 -23.63 2.96 -4.91
N MET A 598 -22.38 2.57 -5.12
CA MET A 598 -21.27 2.82 -4.21
C MET A 598 -19.95 2.99 -4.95
N ALA A 599 -19.04 3.76 -4.34
CA ALA A 599 -17.66 3.86 -4.77
C ALA A 599 -16.83 2.72 -4.15
N LYS A 600 -15.92 2.14 -4.93
CA LYS A 600 -15.00 1.09 -4.49
C LYS A 600 -13.58 1.66 -4.40
N THR A 601 -13.07 1.78 -3.19
CA THR A 601 -11.68 2.20 -2.93
C THR A 601 -10.70 1.05 -3.22
N PRO A 602 -9.46 1.31 -3.65
CA PRO A 602 -8.41 0.29 -3.80
C PRO A 602 -8.17 -0.57 -2.55
N GLN A 603 -8.19 0.03 -1.36
CA GLN A 603 -8.07 -0.70 -0.10
C GLN A 603 -9.21 -1.74 0.10
N LEU A 604 -10.45 -1.33 -0.16
CA LEU A 604 -11.61 -2.22 -0.14
C LEU A 604 -11.49 -3.35 -1.18
N ASP A 605 -11.01 -3.05 -2.40
CA ASP A 605 -10.74 -4.08 -3.43
C ASP A 605 -9.79 -5.17 -2.93
N SER A 606 -8.74 -4.74 -2.21
CA SER A 606 -7.76 -5.65 -1.63
C SER A 606 -8.39 -6.58 -0.58
N CYS A 607 -9.22 -6.03 0.31
CA CYS A 607 -9.95 -6.83 1.30
C CYS A 607 -10.94 -7.81 0.65
N LEU A 608 -11.70 -7.36 -0.35
CA LEU A 608 -12.61 -8.20 -1.11
C LEU A 608 -11.87 -9.29 -1.89
N SER A 609 -10.66 -9.03 -2.37
CA SER A 609 -9.80 -10.02 -3.01
C SER A 609 -9.35 -11.12 -2.04
N VAL A 610 -9.05 -10.77 -0.79
CA VAL A 610 -8.75 -11.76 0.27
C VAL A 610 -9.96 -12.64 0.55
N ILE A 611 -11.16 -12.06 0.68
CA ILE A 611 -12.40 -12.81 0.90
C ILE A 611 -12.75 -13.68 -0.30
N ALA A 612 -12.64 -13.16 -1.52
CA ALA A 612 -12.88 -13.91 -2.75
C ALA A 612 -11.90 -15.08 -2.92
N GLN A 613 -10.65 -14.92 -2.47
CA GLN A 613 -9.68 -16.01 -2.45
C GLN A 613 -10.10 -17.09 -1.45
N ALA A 614 -10.52 -16.72 -0.23
CA ALA A 614 -11.04 -17.68 0.76
C ALA A 614 -12.31 -18.40 0.26
N PHE A 615 -13.18 -17.69 -0.46
CA PHE A 615 -14.33 -18.29 -1.13
C PHE A 615 -13.88 -19.35 -2.13
N MET A 616 -12.95 -19.03 -3.05
CA MET A 616 -12.46 -20.00 -4.03
C MET A 616 -11.71 -21.18 -3.39
N ASP A 617 -10.96 -20.95 -2.32
CA ASP A 617 -10.28 -22.02 -1.57
C ASP A 617 -11.30 -23.00 -0.95
N SER A 618 -12.53 -22.54 -0.67
CA SER A 618 -13.64 -23.38 -0.19
C SER A 618 -14.17 -24.35 -1.25
N PHE A 619 -13.95 -24.06 -2.54
CA PHE A 619 -14.25 -24.98 -3.65
C PHE A 619 -13.04 -25.81 -4.08
N SER A 620 -11.86 -25.61 -3.48
CA SER A 620 -10.67 -26.37 -3.87
C SER A 620 -10.77 -27.84 -3.44
N LEU A 621 -10.37 -28.76 -4.34
CA LEU A 621 -10.23 -30.18 -4.03
C LEU A 621 -8.93 -30.50 -3.29
N SER A 622 -7.90 -29.66 -3.44
CA SER A 622 -6.59 -29.86 -2.81
C SER A 622 -6.57 -29.41 -1.35
N GLU A 623 -5.91 -30.16 -0.48
CA GLU A 623 -5.67 -29.73 0.90
C GLU A 623 -4.74 -28.52 0.94
N ILE A 624 -4.98 -27.61 1.89
CA ILE A 624 -4.13 -26.44 2.08
C ILE A 624 -2.89 -26.89 2.86
N GLN A 625 -1.74 -26.94 2.19
CA GLN A 625 -0.46 -27.09 2.87
C GLN A 625 -0.06 -25.75 3.49
N LEU A 626 -0.23 -25.63 4.80
CA LEU A 626 0.17 -24.45 5.57
C LEU A 626 1.63 -24.60 5.97
N GLY A 627 2.49 -23.74 5.44
CA GLY A 627 3.90 -23.64 5.82
C GLY A 627 4.26 -22.21 6.23
N LYS A 628 5.48 -22.01 6.74
CA LYS A 628 5.98 -20.68 7.16
C LYS A 628 6.01 -19.64 6.02
N ASN A 629 5.98 -20.09 4.76
CA ASN A 629 5.97 -19.24 3.56
C ASN A 629 4.58 -19.15 2.91
N ALA A 630 3.53 -19.67 3.55
CA ALA A 630 2.18 -19.53 3.02
C ALA A 630 1.75 -18.05 3.07
N PRO A 631 1.08 -17.55 2.03
CA PRO A 631 0.66 -16.16 1.99
C PRO A 631 -0.38 -15.87 3.09
N THR A 632 -0.27 -14.69 3.70
CA THR A 632 -1.05 -14.30 4.88
C THR A 632 -2.56 -14.41 4.69
N ASN A 633 -3.07 -14.08 3.50
CA ASN A 633 -4.50 -14.22 3.16
C ASN A 633 -5.01 -15.67 3.28
N LYS A 634 -4.17 -16.66 2.98
CA LYS A 634 -4.50 -18.09 3.17
C LYS A 634 -4.44 -18.50 4.63
N LEU A 635 -3.43 -18.03 5.37
CA LEU A 635 -3.32 -18.26 6.81
C LEU A 635 -4.54 -17.71 7.55
N LEU A 636 -5.03 -16.54 7.11
CA LEU A 636 -6.15 -15.84 7.73
C LEU A 636 -7.41 -16.73 7.79
N TYR A 637 -7.77 -17.44 6.72
CA TYR A 637 -8.96 -18.29 6.63
C TYR A 637 -8.73 -19.80 6.77
N ALA A 638 -7.48 -20.23 6.99
CA ALA A 638 -7.10 -21.64 7.02
C ALA A 638 -7.97 -22.54 7.91
N LYS A 639 -8.39 -22.06 9.08
CA LYS A 639 -9.22 -22.81 10.04
C LYS A 639 -10.70 -22.94 9.62
N ASP A 640 -11.18 -22.08 8.73
CA ASP A 640 -12.57 -22.05 8.27
C ASP A 640 -12.78 -22.90 7.00
N ILE A 641 -11.78 -22.91 6.11
CA ILE A 641 -11.88 -23.57 4.80
C ILE A 641 -12.33 -25.04 4.88
N PRO A 642 -11.84 -25.90 5.80
CA PRO A 642 -12.31 -27.30 5.85
C PRO A 642 -13.82 -27.43 6.07
N LYS A 643 -14.41 -26.55 6.89
CA LYS A 643 -15.86 -26.49 7.12
C LYS A 643 -16.59 -26.04 5.86
N PHE A 644 -16.15 -24.96 5.23
CA PHE A 644 -16.76 -24.47 3.99
C PHE A 644 -16.66 -25.49 2.85
N LYS A 645 -15.56 -26.24 2.74
CA LYS A 645 -15.43 -27.35 1.79
C LYS A 645 -16.48 -28.45 2.01
N GLN A 646 -16.83 -28.76 3.26
CA GLN A 646 -17.90 -29.71 3.56
C GLN A 646 -19.27 -29.16 3.16
N GLU A 647 -19.54 -27.88 3.46
CA GLU A 647 -20.78 -27.20 3.04
C GLU A 647 -20.92 -27.16 1.51
N VAL A 648 -19.85 -26.84 0.77
CA VAL A 648 -19.83 -26.84 -0.70
C VAL A 648 -20.07 -28.24 -1.28
N LYS A 649 -19.45 -29.28 -0.71
CA LYS A 649 -19.69 -30.67 -1.13
C LYS A 649 -21.15 -31.07 -0.91
N ALA A 650 -21.75 -30.65 0.20
CA ALA A 650 -23.17 -30.88 0.49
C ALA A 650 -24.07 -30.13 -0.50
N TYR A 651 -23.74 -28.88 -0.83
CA TYR A 651 -24.45 -28.06 -1.81
C TYR A 651 -24.48 -28.70 -3.20
N TYR A 652 -23.32 -29.11 -3.75
CA TYR A 652 -23.28 -29.78 -5.05
C TYR A 652 -24.00 -31.13 -5.04
N LYS A 653 -23.94 -31.86 -3.92
CA LYS A 653 -24.73 -33.09 -3.76
C LYS A 653 -26.23 -32.78 -3.77
N GLN A 654 -26.68 -31.78 -3.02
CA GLN A 654 -28.08 -31.40 -2.95
C GLN A 654 -28.65 -31.01 -4.32
N ILE A 655 -27.91 -30.23 -5.12
CA ILE A 655 -28.34 -29.87 -6.48
C ILE A 655 -28.47 -31.09 -7.38
N ARG A 656 -27.48 -31.99 -7.34
CA ARG A 656 -27.52 -33.24 -8.11
C ARG A 656 -28.71 -34.11 -7.72
N ASP A 657 -29.02 -34.20 -6.43
CA ASP A 657 -30.11 -35.03 -5.91
C ASP A 657 -31.51 -34.39 -6.13
N GLN A 658 -31.59 -33.12 -6.56
CA GLN A 658 -32.86 -32.48 -6.96
C GLN A 658 -33.39 -33.07 -8.28
N LEU A 659 -34.72 -33.06 -8.41
CA LEU A 659 -35.38 -33.45 -9.66
C LEU A 659 -34.88 -32.57 -10.82
N PRO A 660 -34.60 -33.16 -12.00
CA PRO A 660 -34.26 -32.39 -13.19
C PRO A 660 -35.38 -31.40 -13.55
N ILE A 661 -34.99 -30.22 -14.02
CA ILE A 661 -35.92 -29.23 -14.55
C ILE A 661 -36.27 -29.66 -15.98
N THR A 662 -37.55 -29.67 -16.32
CA THR A 662 -37.97 -30.02 -17.67
C THR A 662 -37.65 -28.90 -18.65
N ASP A 663 -37.38 -29.23 -19.92
CA ASP A 663 -37.09 -28.24 -20.96
C ASP A 663 -38.20 -27.18 -21.09
N SER A 664 -39.47 -27.59 -20.92
CA SER A 664 -40.63 -26.68 -20.95
C SER A 664 -40.60 -25.70 -19.78
N GLU A 665 -40.41 -26.20 -18.55
CA GLU A 665 -40.34 -25.37 -17.35
C GLU A 665 -39.17 -24.38 -17.42
N PHE A 666 -38.01 -24.82 -17.91
CA PHE A 666 -36.86 -23.94 -18.04
C PHE A 666 -37.08 -22.88 -19.14
N LYS A 667 -37.71 -23.25 -20.26
CA LYS A 667 -38.04 -22.31 -21.32
C LYS A 667 -39.06 -21.26 -20.86
N GLU A 668 -40.03 -21.64 -20.05
CA GLU A 668 -40.97 -20.72 -19.40
C GLU A 668 -40.23 -19.72 -18.50
N PHE A 669 -39.33 -20.21 -17.63
CA PHE A 669 -38.48 -19.34 -16.80
C PHE A 669 -37.68 -18.32 -17.64
N LEU A 670 -37.06 -18.76 -18.74
CA LEU A 670 -36.29 -17.88 -19.62
C LEU A 670 -37.18 -16.85 -20.34
N GLN A 671 -38.40 -17.23 -20.73
CA GLN A 671 -39.37 -16.31 -21.33
C GLN A 671 -39.84 -15.25 -20.34
N GLU A 672 -40.06 -15.63 -19.08
CA GLU A 672 -40.40 -14.69 -18.01
C GLU A 672 -39.27 -13.69 -17.77
N GLU A 673 -38.02 -14.14 -17.69
CA GLU A 673 -36.86 -13.26 -17.53
C GLU A 673 -36.65 -12.34 -18.76
N SER A 674 -36.83 -12.85 -19.98
CA SER A 674 -36.81 -12.01 -21.20
C SER A 674 -37.88 -10.93 -21.16
N LYS A 675 -39.10 -11.28 -20.74
CA LYS A 675 -40.23 -10.34 -20.67
C LYS A 675 -40.04 -9.29 -19.58
N LYS A 676 -39.47 -9.68 -18.43
CA LYS A 676 -39.20 -8.79 -17.30
C LYS A 676 -38.21 -7.67 -17.65
N HIS A 677 -37.30 -7.94 -18.58
CA HIS A 677 -36.24 -7.04 -19.00
C HIS A 677 -36.40 -6.57 -20.45
N GLU A 678 -37.60 -6.72 -21.01
CA GLU A 678 -37.92 -6.25 -22.34
C GLU A 678 -37.74 -4.72 -22.40
N ASN A 679 -37.13 -4.23 -23.48
CA ASN A 679 -36.87 -2.81 -23.71
C ASN A 679 -35.88 -2.11 -22.76
N GLU A 680 -35.17 -2.82 -21.89
CA GLU A 680 -34.10 -2.24 -21.06
C GLU A 680 -32.88 -1.81 -21.90
N PHE A 681 -32.62 -2.53 -22.99
CA PHE A 681 -31.46 -2.30 -23.86
C PHE A 681 -31.80 -1.78 -25.25
N ASN A 682 -30.84 -1.06 -25.84
CA ASN A 682 -30.86 -0.63 -27.23
C ASN A 682 -30.32 -1.73 -28.16
N GLU A 683 -31.20 -2.63 -28.60
CA GLU A 683 -30.88 -3.72 -29.54
C GLU A 683 -30.26 -3.20 -30.85
N ALA A 684 -30.77 -2.09 -31.39
CA ALA A 684 -30.27 -1.52 -32.64
C ALA A 684 -28.79 -1.07 -32.54
N ALA A 685 -28.42 -0.46 -31.42
CA ALA A 685 -27.02 -0.09 -31.18
C ALA A 685 -26.13 -1.34 -31.09
N ALA A 686 -26.58 -2.39 -30.41
CA ALA A 686 -25.82 -3.65 -30.30
C ALA A 686 -25.63 -4.31 -31.67
N LEU A 687 -26.68 -4.37 -32.49
CA LEU A 687 -26.63 -4.90 -33.87
C LEU A 687 -25.67 -4.12 -34.77
N ARG A 688 -25.62 -2.79 -34.64
CA ARG A 688 -24.66 -1.96 -35.40
C ARG A 688 -23.21 -2.24 -35.02
N GLU A 689 -22.92 -2.42 -33.73
CA GLU A 689 -21.58 -2.81 -33.29
C GLU A 689 -21.23 -4.26 -33.69
N LEU A 690 -22.20 -5.19 -33.63
CA LEU A 690 -22.02 -6.55 -34.16
C LEU A 690 -21.70 -6.55 -35.64
N TYR A 691 -22.36 -5.72 -36.43
CA TYR A 691 -22.10 -5.62 -37.85
C TYR A 691 -20.65 -5.21 -38.16
N LYS A 692 -19.99 -4.41 -37.31
CA LYS A 692 -18.57 -4.07 -37.50
C LYS A 692 -17.67 -5.31 -37.48
N PHE A 693 -17.97 -6.28 -36.62
CA PHE A 693 -17.28 -7.57 -36.62
C PHE A 693 -17.55 -8.36 -37.89
N ILE A 694 -18.82 -8.46 -38.29
CA ILE A 694 -19.24 -9.15 -39.52
C ILE A 694 -18.57 -8.52 -40.75
N GLN A 695 -18.54 -7.19 -40.84
CA GLN A 695 -17.92 -6.47 -41.94
C GLN A 695 -16.40 -6.71 -42.00
N ARG A 696 -15.74 -6.75 -40.84
CA ARG A 696 -14.29 -6.95 -40.74
C ARG A 696 -13.85 -8.35 -41.14
N TYR A 697 -14.64 -9.37 -40.80
CA TYR A 697 -14.32 -10.79 -41.01
C TYR A 697 -15.28 -11.47 -42.00
N PHE A 698 -15.83 -10.68 -42.94
CA PHE A 698 -16.90 -11.13 -43.83
C PHE A 698 -16.50 -12.36 -44.66
N THR A 699 -15.27 -12.35 -45.16
CA THR A 699 -14.70 -13.43 -45.98
C THR A 699 -14.58 -14.73 -45.19
N GLU A 700 -14.05 -14.65 -43.98
CA GLU A 700 -13.81 -15.79 -43.10
C GLU A 700 -15.13 -16.40 -42.61
N ILE A 701 -16.12 -15.56 -42.31
CA ILE A 701 -17.48 -16.01 -41.98
C ILE A 701 -18.07 -16.77 -43.16
N LYS A 702 -17.99 -16.21 -44.37
CA LYS A 702 -18.53 -16.86 -45.58
C LYS A 702 -17.85 -18.22 -45.84
N ASP A 703 -16.53 -18.26 -45.80
CA ASP A 703 -15.78 -19.50 -46.02
C ASP A 703 -16.15 -20.56 -44.97
N LYS A 704 -16.40 -20.16 -43.72
CA LYS A 704 -16.84 -21.06 -42.66
C LYS A 704 -18.26 -21.57 -42.87
N LEU A 705 -19.18 -20.72 -43.34
CA LEU A 705 -20.54 -21.13 -43.69
C LEU A 705 -20.52 -22.16 -44.82
N ASP A 706 -19.72 -21.93 -45.86
CA ASP A 706 -19.57 -22.86 -46.99
C ASP A 706 -18.99 -24.21 -46.51
N GLN A 707 -17.98 -24.19 -45.62
CA GLN A 707 -17.42 -25.40 -45.00
C GLN A 707 -18.43 -26.19 -44.16
N ASN A 708 -19.33 -25.49 -43.46
CA ASN A 708 -20.34 -26.08 -42.60
C ASN A 708 -21.61 -26.50 -43.37
N GLY A 709 -21.62 -26.39 -44.70
CA GLY A 709 -22.74 -26.80 -45.55
C GLY A 709 -23.95 -25.88 -45.45
N ALA A 710 -23.74 -24.58 -45.25
CA ALA A 710 -24.82 -23.61 -45.21
C ALA A 710 -25.64 -23.58 -46.52
N PRO A 711 -26.98 -23.48 -46.46
CA PRO A 711 -27.81 -23.26 -47.63
C PRO A 711 -27.44 -21.96 -48.35
N THR A 712 -27.60 -21.93 -49.67
CA THR A 712 -27.32 -20.74 -50.50
C THR A 712 -28.11 -19.52 -50.02
N GLU A 713 -29.35 -19.73 -49.54
CA GLU A 713 -30.19 -18.67 -48.99
C GLU A 713 -29.54 -17.95 -47.81
N LEU A 714 -28.78 -18.65 -46.96
CA LEU A 714 -28.13 -18.06 -45.79
C LEU A 714 -26.97 -17.15 -46.20
N THR A 715 -26.21 -17.56 -47.20
CA THR A 715 -25.13 -16.76 -47.79
C THR A 715 -25.69 -15.54 -48.54
N GLU A 716 -26.83 -15.68 -49.22
CA GLU A 716 -27.56 -14.56 -49.82
C GLU A 716 -28.06 -13.56 -48.77
N GLN A 717 -28.60 -14.04 -47.65
CA GLN A 717 -29.02 -13.18 -46.54
C GLN A 717 -27.85 -12.41 -45.92
N LEU A 718 -26.68 -13.04 -45.75
CA LEU A 718 -25.46 -12.35 -45.30
C LEU A 718 -25.04 -11.24 -46.28
N HIS A 719 -25.08 -11.49 -47.58
CA HIS A 719 -24.83 -10.47 -48.60
C HIS A 719 -25.88 -9.35 -48.59
N HIS A 720 -27.15 -9.67 -48.37
CA HIS A 720 -28.23 -8.70 -48.23
C HIS A 720 -28.02 -7.77 -47.03
N VAL A 721 -27.64 -8.32 -45.87
CA VAL A 721 -27.30 -7.55 -44.67
C VAL A 721 -26.16 -6.57 -44.98
N LYS A 722 -25.08 -7.05 -45.61
CA LYS A 722 -23.95 -6.19 -46.00
C LYS A 722 -24.39 -5.02 -46.88
N LYS A 723 -25.17 -5.30 -47.92
CA LYS A 723 -25.70 -4.28 -48.84
C LYS A 723 -26.56 -3.24 -48.12
N SER A 724 -27.39 -3.68 -47.17
CA SER A 724 -28.30 -2.81 -46.40
C SER A 724 -27.51 -1.82 -45.52
N PHE A 725 -26.46 -2.29 -44.84
CA PHE A 725 -25.61 -1.42 -44.02
C PHE A 725 -24.68 -0.52 -44.85
N ASP A 726 -24.19 -1.00 -45.99
CA ASP A 726 -23.33 -0.19 -46.87
C ASP A 726 -24.14 0.90 -47.62
N GLY A 727 -25.40 0.62 -47.99
CA GLY A 727 -26.32 1.60 -48.57
C GLY A 727 -26.71 2.74 -47.62
N LEU A 728 -26.75 2.47 -46.30
CA LEU A 728 -26.96 3.52 -45.29
C LEU A 728 -25.78 4.51 -45.22
N LYS A 729 -24.54 4.07 -45.49
CA LYS A 729 -23.38 4.98 -45.57
C LYS A 729 -23.46 5.92 -46.77
N SER A 730 -23.98 5.47 -47.93
CA SER A 730 -24.11 6.31 -49.12
C SER A 730 -25.21 7.38 -49.02
N CYS A 731 -26.21 7.20 -48.16
CA CYS A 731 -27.26 8.20 -47.95
C CYS A 731 -26.92 9.28 -46.90
N SER A 732 -25.77 9.20 -46.23
CA SER A 732 -25.33 10.22 -45.25
C SER A 732 -24.62 11.44 -45.86
N TRP A 733 -24.51 11.49 -47.19
CA TRP A 733 -24.02 12.63 -47.95
C TRP A 733 -25.17 13.20 -48.77
N ASN A 734 -26.00 14.04 -48.15
CA ASN A 734 -26.80 15.09 -48.80
C ASN A 734 -27.28 16.09 -47.75
#